data_AF-A0A0N4V331-F1
#
_entry.id   AF-A0A0N4V331-F1
#
_cell.length_a   1.000
_cell.length_b   1.000
_cell.length_c   1.000
_cell.angle_alpha   90.00
_cell.angle_beta   90.00
_cell.angle_gamma   90.00
#
_symmetry.space_group_name_H-M   'P 1'
#
loop_
_entity.id
_entity.type
_entity.pdbx_description
1 polymer ?
#
loop_
_entity_poly.entity_id
_entity_poly.type
_entity_poly.pdbx_seq_one_letter_code
_entity_poly.pdbx_strand_id
1 'polypeptide(L)'
;MMPSVDWPGVDGISAGRSAAIGALCRIICSKNSQEALSDLQLAQFYKVMYEALQEKDRLVLCSLIYYGGSMFSLGLKGIEVLLPQFVLAIDIILTESTKLRLHPSISEVDMRRACLEAFSSVLAWPTTFGPARIPEHSTAYIELLPRVHRNLVYSLRHETDPCNLHLTLGTILNLNTDSSITEKLVYILEDMSTGFLIVTSLCRFIDMQLTKPPPLHSRDLHSSVVAAFSSLVVWLCAAPNLVETESCLTNVAEVIEFGLTGGKNLPETQRKPASKRVRDAAEHLLYNLLSSVSRGEQKDIVDERTLAYIYGDNLVDLSKFKHFLVKQDTLLSIHNATNSLVAPGRPALFFILRSPHHAAVAALAQLFSSTNDEEASEEKDIDTVRPEERILADPKPTQLKNFEIPAGFDIPRCKFLDVHFRDSSTSETDRIMTELNGIRKKIQQGESVVRSSDERNVWLQEPLASVLTKPPDKCDAGRVFLYDMGFLSEPMFTNEEFVMLTSENSDEFYQDLHQMVDRSPTKLLQSVCIFYVRTNQRNVSEILENAVNLEKTCPEFCQMLSELGEVVEVNSHPHWTGNWATAFSSAGKQTRDSKENYNCVIDGLSHCLWWTDSQVEVAYTMPSERCVKSGGGAYHVTPPTIVCSFDSSAENEHNFQSKKLQRKLFLRIRSFQK
;
A
#
# COMPACT_ATOMS: atom_id res chain seq x y z
N MET A 1 -18.58 56.44 11.35
CA MET A 1 -17.89 55.89 12.54
C MET A 1 -17.89 54.38 12.38
N MET A 2 -16.77 53.80 11.93
CA MET A 2 -16.63 52.35 11.94
C MET A 2 -16.49 51.89 13.41
N PRO A 3 -17.08 50.75 13.80
CA PRO A 3 -16.87 50.23 15.14
C PRO A 3 -15.38 49.86 15.28
N SER A 4 -14.72 50.41 16.29
CA SER A 4 -13.39 49.99 16.69
C SER A 4 -13.47 48.51 17.08
N VAL A 5 -12.72 47.67 16.38
CA VAL A 5 -12.44 46.31 16.83
C VAL A 5 -11.56 46.47 18.06
N ASP A 6 -12.15 46.30 19.24
CA ASP A 6 -11.41 46.26 20.49
C ASP A 6 -10.52 45.02 20.48
N TRP A 7 -9.23 45.24 20.22
CA TRP A 7 -8.21 44.22 20.42
C TRP A 7 -8.14 43.93 21.93
N PRO A 8 -8.20 42.67 22.38
CA PRO A 8 -7.89 42.37 23.77
C PRO A 8 -6.48 42.90 24.06
N GLY A 9 -6.38 43.81 25.05
CA GLY A 9 -5.19 44.60 25.31
C GLY A 9 -3.96 43.71 25.44
N VAL A 10 -3.02 43.84 24.50
CA VAL A 10 -1.72 43.16 24.58
C VAL A 10 -0.91 43.86 25.67
N ASP A 11 -0.60 43.15 26.76
CA ASP A 11 0.31 43.64 27.79
C ASP A 11 1.68 43.95 27.17
N GLY A 12 2.21 45.15 27.43
CA GLY A 12 3.51 45.58 26.91
C GLY A 12 4.65 44.63 27.33
N ILE A 13 4.51 43.96 28.48
CA ILE A 13 5.45 42.94 28.93
C ILE A 13 5.38 41.70 28.03
N SER A 14 4.19 41.13 27.80
CA SER A 14 4.00 39.98 26.92
C SER A 14 4.45 40.26 25.48
N ALA A 15 4.18 41.46 24.97
CA ALA A 15 4.67 41.88 23.65
C ALA A 15 6.20 41.91 23.57
N GLY A 16 6.86 42.52 24.56
CA GLY A 16 8.33 42.56 24.63
C GLY A 16 8.94 41.16 24.71
N ARG A 17 8.33 40.27 25.50
CA ARG A 17 8.77 38.88 25.63
C ARG A 17 8.57 38.09 24.34
N SER A 18 7.42 38.24 23.69
CA SER A 18 7.12 37.59 22.41
C SER A 18 8.14 38.00 21.33
N ALA A 19 8.50 39.28 21.26
CA ALA A 19 9.52 39.77 20.34
C ALA A 19 10.92 39.21 20.64
N ALA A 20 11.31 39.14 21.92
CA ALA A 20 12.60 38.60 22.34
C ALA A 20 12.73 37.10 22.03
N ILE A 21 11.69 36.31 22.33
CA ILE A 21 11.63 34.88 22.01
C ILE A 21 11.70 34.66 20.49
N GLY A 22 10.91 35.41 19.71
CA GLY A 22 10.95 35.33 18.25
C GLY A 22 12.32 35.70 17.66
N ALA A 23 13.06 36.63 18.28
CA ALA A 23 14.42 36.95 17.88
C ALA A 23 15.39 35.79 18.17
N LEU A 24 15.32 35.19 19.37
CA LEU A 24 16.15 34.04 19.74
C LEU A 24 15.91 32.83 18.83
N CYS A 25 14.63 32.50 18.57
CA CYS A 25 14.28 31.41 17.66
C CYS A 25 14.85 31.63 16.26
N ARG A 26 14.73 32.84 15.69
CA ARG A 26 15.31 33.15 14.38
C ARG A 26 16.83 33.00 14.33
N ILE A 27 17.54 33.43 15.38
CA ILE A 27 19.00 33.31 15.45
C ILE A 27 19.44 31.84 15.47
N ILE A 28 18.73 30.99 16.21
CA ILE A 28 19.07 29.56 16.29
C ILE A 28 18.64 28.82 15.02
N CYS A 29 17.45 29.12 14.50
CA CYS A 29 16.91 28.47 13.29
C CYS A 29 17.58 28.91 11.98
N SER A 30 18.34 29.99 11.97
CA SER A 30 19.11 30.43 10.79
C SER A 30 20.50 29.82 10.70
N LYS A 31 20.91 29.00 11.67
CA LYS A 31 22.26 28.41 11.68
C LYS A 31 22.45 27.44 10.52
N ASN A 32 23.63 27.54 9.90
CA ASN A 32 24.13 26.55 8.94
C ASN A 32 24.91 25.45 9.66
N SER A 33 25.15 24.33 8.97
CA SER A 33 25.79 23.12 9.52
C SER A 33 27.24 23.30 10.00
N GLN A 34 27.88 24.43 9.74
CA GLN A 34 29.28 24.70 10.13
C GLN A 34 29.40 25.49 11.45
N GLU A 35 28.31 26.05 11.96
CA GLU A 35 28.34 26.86 13.17
C GLU A 35 28.09 26.04 14.45
N ALA A 36 29.13 25.84 15.27
CA ALA A 36 28.99 25.15 16.55
C ALA A 36 28.46 26.09 17.66
N LEU A 37 27.45 25.63 18.40
CA LEU A 37 27.03 26.25 19.67
C LEU A 37 27.70 25.53 20.84
N SER A 38 28.18 26.28 21.82
CA SER A 38 28.67 25.68 23.07
C SER A 38 27.52 25.08 23.88
N ASP A 39 27.81 24.02 24.64
CA ASP A 39 26.84 23.38 25.54
C ASP A 39 26.21 24.39 26.53
N LEU A 40 26.96 25.41 26.96
CA LEU A 40 26.46 26.49 27.83
C LEU A 40 25.41 27.37 27.13
N GLN A 41 25.65 27.75 25.88
CA GLN A 41 24.71 28.56 25.10
C GLN A 41 23.42 27.79 24.81
N LEU A 42 23.54 26.49 24.49
CA LEU A 42 22.38 25.61 24.30
C LEU A 42 21.57 25.48 25.59
N ALA A 43 22.22 25.24 26.73
CA ALA A 43 21.53 25.14 28.02
C ALA A 43 20.76 26.43 28.39
N GLN A 44 21.37 27.60 28.16
CA GLN A 44 20.71 28.89 28.40
C GLN A 44 19.51 29.10 27.46
N PHE A 45 19.68 28.78 26.18
CA PHE A 45 18.61 28.86 25.20
C PHE A 45 17.44 27.94 25.57
N TYR A 46 17.70 26.67 25.88
CA TYR A 46 16.66 25.71 26.28
C TYR A 46 15.96 26.13 27.55
N LYS A 47 16.68 26.67 28.55
CA LYS A 47 16.05 27.20 29.76
C LYS A 47 15.03 28.29 29.43
N VAL A 48 15.40 29.27 28.60
CA VAL A 48 14.51 30.38 28.21
C VAL A 48 13.31 29.87 27.41
N MET A 49 13.52 28.96 26.46
CA MET A 49 12.42 28.36 25.68
C MET A 49 11.49 27.55 26.57
N TYR A 50 12.02 26.78 27.50
CA TYR A 50 11.24 25.95 28.41
C TYR A 50 10.37 26.80 29.35
N GLU A 51 10.93 27.86 29.94
CA GLU A 51 10.17 28.83 30.75
C GLU A 51 9.05 29.49 29.93
N ALA A 52 9.34 29.90 28.69
CA ALA A 52 8.33 30.47 27.79
C ALA A 52 7.19 29.49 27.46
N LEU A 53 7.52 28.21 27.26
CA LEU A 53 6.53 27.16 27.00
C LEU A 53 5.68 26.85 28.25
N GLN A 54 6.26 26.90 29.44
CA GLN A 54 5.56 26.60 30.70
C GLN A 54 4.50 27.64 31.06
N GLU A 55 4.74 28.91 30.78
CA GLU A 55 3.82 30.00 31.15
C GLU A 55 2.55 30.02 30.31
N LYS A 56 2.58 29.45 29.11
CA LYS A 56 1.44 29.34 28.19
C LYS A 56 0.81 30.69 27.82
N ASP A 57 1.60 31.75 27.81
CA ASP A 57 1.18 33.04 27.24
C ASP A 57 1.00 32.87 25.72
N ARG A 58 -0.23 33.07 25.24
CA ARG A 58 -0.61 32.84 23.83
C ARG A 58 0.27 33.59 22.84
N LEU A 59 0.59 34.84 23.15
CA LEU A 59 1.35 35.71 22.27
C LEU A 59 2.81 35.25 22.17
N VAL A 60 3.38 34.83 23.30
CA VAL A 60 4.74 34.29 23.35
C VAL A 60 4.81 32.93 22.64
N LEU A 61 3.85 32.04 22.88
CA LEU A 61 3.78 30.75 22.22
C LEU A 61 3.68 30.89 20.70
N CYS A 62 2.86 31.84 20.19
CA CYS A 62 2.73 32.06 18.75
C CYS A 62 4.07 32.43 18.11
N SER A 63 4.82 33.37 18.70
CA SER A 63 6.14 33.74 18.20
C SER A 63 7.14 32.59 18.30
N LEU A 64 7.12 31.82 19.40
CA LEU A 64 7.98 30.66 19.58
C LEU A 64 7.75 29.61 18.48
N ILE A 65 6.50 29.22 18.22
CA ILE A 65 6.19 28.22 17.19
C ILE A 65 6.46 28.77 15.79
N TYR A 66 6.05 30.02 15.51
CA TYR A 66 6.19 30.60 14.18
C TYR A 66 7.65 30.77 13.74
N TYR A 67 8.54 31.17 14.64
CA TYR A 67 9.95 31.36 14.33
C TYR A 67 10.83 30.16 14.69
N GLY A 68 10.35 29.27 15.55
CA GLY A 68 11.07 28.12 16.10
C GLY A 68 10.64 26.76 15.54
N GLY A 69 9.73 26.70 14.57
CA GLY A 69 9.17 25.45 14.04
C GLY A 69 10.22 24.45 13.55
N SER A 70 11.35 24.90 13.01
CA SER A 70 12.43 24.05 12.49
C SER A 70 13.48 23.63 13.51
N MET A 71 13.34 23.97 14.80
CA MET A 71 14.40 23.69 15.79
C MET A 71 14.80 22.22 15.87
N PHE A 72 13.84 21.31 15.71
CA PHE A 72 14.07 19.86 15.80
C PHE A 72 14.78 19.27 14.57
N SER A 73 14.79 19.95 13.43
CA SER A 73 15.54 19.50 12.24
C SER A 73 17.02 19.91 12.25
N LEU A 74 17.46 20.73 13.21
CA LEU A 74 18.83 21.25 13.29
C LEU A 74 19.84 20.32 13.98
N GLY A 75 19.38 19.25 14.64
CA GLY A 75 20.27 18.32 15.35
C GLY A 75 20.96 18.90 16.57
N LEU A 76 20.30 19.82 17.26
CA LEU A 76 20.83 20.39 18.49
C LEU A 76 20.84 19.34 19.61
N LYS A 77 21.99 19.19 20.28
CA LYS A 77 22.18 18.28 21.40
C LYS A 77 21.30 18.67 22.59
N GLY A 78 20.42 17.79 23.06
CA GLY A 78 19.59 18.01 24.25
C GLY A 78 18.25 18.69 23.99
N ILE A 79 17.86 18.91 22.73
CA ILE A 79 16.61 19.59 22.35
C ILE A 79 15.35 18.87 22.84
N GLU A 80 15.44 17.55 23.08
CA GLU A 80 14.37 16.70 23.58
C GLU A 80 13.74 17.20 24.89
N VAL A 81 14.48 17.99 25.69
CA VAL A 81 13.96 18.61 26.93
C VAL A 81 12.75 19.52 26.68
N LEU A 82 12.66 20.12 25.49
CA LEU A 82 11.56 21.01 25.11
C LEU A 82 10.35 20.25 24.58
N LEU A 83 10.54 19.01 24.11
CA LEU A 83 9.59 18.30 23.26
C LEU A 83 8.18 18.18 23.86
N PRO A 84 7.97 17.77 25.13
CA PRO A 84 6.62 17.62 25.68
C PRO A 84 5.85 18.93 25.76
N GLN A 85 6.52 20.01 26.18
CA GLN A 85 5.90 21.34 26.30
C GLN A 85 5.72 22.00 24.93
N PHE A 86 6.61 21.71 23.99
CA PHE A 86 6.51 22.20 22.61
C PHE A 86 5.30 21.59 21.90
N VAL A 87 5.11 20.27 21.98
CA VAL A 87 3.92 19.60 21.42
C VAL A 87 2.63 20.09 22.08
N LEU A 88 2.65 20.34 23.39
CA LEU A 88 1.53 20.95 24.12
C LEU A 88 1.21 22.37 23.62
N ALA A 89 2.24 23.19 23.35
CA ALA A 89 2.05 24.53 22.82
C ALA A 89 1.41 24.50 21.42
N ILE A 90 1.85 23.57 20.56
CA ILE A 90 1.25 23.38 19.23
C ILE A 90 -0.23 22.99 19.37
N ASP A 91 -0.58 22.04 20.26
CA ASP A 91 -1.96 21.62 20.55
C ASP A 91 -2.86 22.81 20.91
N ILE A 92 -2.39 23.67 21.82
CA ILE A 92 -3.10 24.88 22.25
C ILE A 92 -3.31 25.82 21.06
N ILE A 93 -2.24 26.19 20.36
CA ILE A 93 -2.29 27.19 19.28
C ILE A 93 -3.13 26.68 18.11
N LEU A 94 -2.92 25.44 17.68
CA LEU A 94 -3.63 24.85 16.55
C LEU A 94 -5.14 24.79 16.83
N THR A 95 -5.54 24.44 18.05
CA THR A 95 -6.96 24.39 18.44
C THR A 95 -7.56 25.79 18.56
N GLU A 96 -6.88 26.72 19.25
CA GLU A 96 -7.43 28.06 19.50
C GLU A 96 -7.44 28.95 18.26
N SER A 97 -6.46 28.82 17.36
CA SER A 97 -6.37 29.60 16.11
C SER A 97 -7.51 29.35 15.13
N THR A 98 -8.29 28.27 15.31
CA THR A 98 -9.53 28.05 14.53
C THR A 98 -10.68 28.95 14.97
N LYS A 99 -10.60 29.54 16.16
CA LYS A 99 -11.67 30.31 16.81
C LYS A 99 -11.35 31.78 16.96
N LEU A 100 -10.07 32.12 17.12
CA LEU A 100 -9.64 33.47 17.41
C LEU A 100 -8.24 33.76 16.88
N ARG A 101 -8.00 35.03 16.56
CA ARG A 101 -6.68 35.55 16.23
C ARG A 101 -5.82 35.67 17.49
N LEU A 102 -4.77 34.85 17.55
CA LEU A 102 -3.86 34.76 18.71
C LEU A 102 -2.74 35.80 18.70
N HIS A 103 -2.36 36.30 17.51
CA HIS A 103 -1.24 37.22 17.34
C HIS A 103 -1.63 38.42 16.45
N PRO A 104 -1.25 39.67 16.79
CA PRO A 104 -1.64 40.85 16.04
C PRO A 104 -1.02 40.91 14.64
N SER A 105 0.16 40.32 14.44
CA SER A 105 0.88 40.38 13.15
C SER A 105 0.86 39.11 12.32
N ILE A 106 0.37 37.98 12.86
CA ILE A 106 0.37 36.68 12.18
C ILE A 106 -1.09 36.30 11.93
N SER A 107 -1.42 35.88 10.71
CA SER A 107 -2.78 35.44 10.39
C SER A 107 -3.09 34.08 11.02
N GLU A 108 -4.38 33.79 11.23
CA GLU A 108 -4.82 32.48 11.77
C GLU A 108 -4.41 31.32 10.85
N VAL A 109 -4.42 31.54 9.53
CA VAL A 109 -4.01 30.54 8.53
C VAL A 109 -2.51 30.28 8.61
N ASP A 110 -1.69 31.34 8.67
CA ASP A 110 -0.23 31.21 8.75
C ASP A 110 0.21 30.62 10.09
N MET A 111 -0.52 30.90 11.17
CA MET A 111 -0.23 30.30 12.47
C MET A 111 -0.51 28.79 12.46
N ARG A 112 -1.63 28.36 11.85
CA ARG A 112 -1.91 26.92 11.67
C ARG A 112 -0.88 26.26 10.77
N ARG A 113 -0.42 26.95 9.72
CA ARG A 113 0.69 26.48 8.88
C ARG A 113 1.96 26.24 9.68
N ALA A 114 2.37 27.22 10.48
CA ALA A 114 3.55 27.11 11.34
C ALA A 114 3.44 25.95 12.35
N CYS A 115 2.24 25.72 12.91
CA CYS A 115 1.98 24.55 13.76
C CYS A 115 2.19 23.22 13.01
N LEU A 116 1.72 23.11 11.77
CA LEU A 116 1.88 21.91 10.94
C LEU A 116 3.34 21.67 10.53
N GLU A 117 4.05 22.73 10.14
CA GLU A 117 5.49 22.66 9.84
C GLU A 117 6.31 22.27 11.07
N ALA A 118 5.95 22.80 12.25
CA ALA A 118 6.55 22.41 13.52
C ALA A 118 6.30 20.94 13.85
N PHE A 119 5.11 20.39 13.58
CA PHE A 119 4.87 18.95 13.71
C PHE A 119 5.76 18.13 12.76
N SER A 120 5.91 18.53 11.50
CA SER A 120 6.78 17.82 10.55
C SER A 120 8.24 17.80 11.01
N SER A 121 8.72 18.89 11.61
CA SER A 121 10.07 19.00 12.19
C SER A 121 10.25 18.06 13.39
N VAL A 122 9.24 17.98 14.27
CA VAL A 122 9.23 17.02 15.39
C VAL A 122 9.24 15.58 14.90
N LEU A 123 8.45 15.26 13.87
CA LEU A 123 8.35 13.90 13.33
C LEU A 123 9.61 13.43 12.60
N ALA A 124 10.35 14.35 11.99
CA ALA A 124 11.61 14.06 11.33
C ALA A 124 12.81 13.94 12.31
N TRP A 125 12.64 14.30 13.58
CA TRP A 125 13.73 14.31 14.54
C TRP A 125 14.37 12.93 14.78
N PRO A 126 13.62 11.82 14.96
CA PRO A 126 14.22 10.50 15.14
C PRO A 126 14.98 10.00 13.90
N THR A 127 14.45 10.29 12.71
CA THR A 127 15.00 9.79 11.44
C THR A 127 16.23 10.55 10.96
N THR A 128 16.43 11.80 11.43
CA THR A 128 17.58 12.63 11.04
C THR A 128 18.90 12.16 11.69
N PHE A 129 18.87 11.39 12.79
CA PHE A 129 20.08 11.07 13.58
C PHE A 129 20.37 9.57 13.75
N GLY A 130 19.54 8.70 13.19
CA GLY A 130 19.71 7.24 13.22
C GLY A 130 19.53 6.62 14.62
N PRO A 131 19.32 5.30 14.69
CA PRO A 131 19.04 4.58 15.95
C PRO A 131 20.18 4.68 16.98
N ALA A 132 21.42 4.95 16.55
CA ALA A 132 22.60 5.04 17.41
C ALA A 132 22.69 6.34 18.25
N ARG A 133 21.82 7.34 18.00
CA ARG A 133 21.77 8.59 18.77
C ARG A 133 20.44 8.87 19.44
N ILE A 134 19.45 7.98 19.30
CA ILE A 134 18.25 8.05 20.13
C ILE A 134 18.67 7.49 21.49
N PRO A 135 18.90 8.33 22.52
CA PRO A 135 19.30 7.84 23.83
C PRO A 135 18.17 6.99 24.41
N GLU A 136 18.36 6.40 25.58
CA GLU A 136 17.40 5.60 26.37
C GLU A 136 16.04 6.30 26.71
N HIS A 137 15.68 7.37 26.00
CA HIS A 137 14.52 8.25 26.13
C HIS A 137 13.53 8.16 24.95
N SER A 138 13.62 7.11 24.11
CA SER A 138 12.60 6.77 23.10
C SER A 138 11.17 6.75 23.66
N THR A 139 11.03 6.46 24.96
CA THR A 139 9.75 6.46 25.69
C THR A 139 9.03 7.81 25.62
N ALA A 140 9.72 8.94 25.83
CA ALA A 140 9.10 10.25 25.84
C ALA A 140 8.57 10.67 24.45
N TYR A 141 9.28 10.31 23.38
CA TYR A 141 8.81 10.56 22.00
C TYR A 141 7.60 9.67 21.67
N ILE A 142 7.68 8.37 21.99
CA ILE A 142 6.60 7.41 21.76
C ILE A 142 5.32 7.81 22.52
N GLU A 143 5.44 8.27 23.76
CA GLU A 143 4.31 8.74 24.58
C GLU A 143 3.61 9.98 23.99
N LEU A 144 4.30 10.78 23.19
CA LEU A 144 3.74 12.00 22.58
C LEU A 144 3.06 11.75 21.23
N LEU A 145 3.38 10.64 20.55
CA LEU A 145 2.82 10.32 19.24
C LEU A 145 1.29 10.29 19.22
N PRO A 146 0.57 9.65 20.17
CA PRO A 146 -0.89 9.68 20.21
C PRO A 146 -1.47 11.10 20.19
N ARG A 147 -0.77 12.04 20.82
CA ARG A 147 -1.17 13.45 20.86
C ARG A 147 -0.95 14.14 19.51
N VAL A 148 0.18 13.86 18.84
CA VAL A 148 0.45 14.34 17.47
C VAL A 148 -0.62 13.81 16.51
N HIS A 149 -0.94 12.51 16.57
CA HIS A 149 -2.00 11.90 15.75
C HIS A 149 -3.35 12.58 15.95
N ARG A 150 -3.75 12.80 17.21
CA ARG A 150 -5.01 13.49 17.54
C ARG A 150 -5.06 14.88 16.92
N ASN A 151 -3.96 15.63 16.97
CA ASN A 151 -3.89 16.99 16.44
C ASN A 151 -3.93 17.01 14.91
N LEU A 152 -3.27 16.05 14.24
CA LEU A 152 -3.35 15.91 12.78
C LEU A 152 -4.76 15.51 12.31
N VAL A 153 -5.42 14.59 13.03
CA VAL A 153 -6.83 14.23 12.78
C VAL A 153 -7.75 15.44 13.02
N TYR A 154 -7.47 16.26 14.03
CA TYR A 154 -8.19 17.51 14.26
C TYR A 154 -8.01 18.48 13.08
N SER A 155 -6.78 18.70 12.62
CA SER A 155 -6.47 19.52 11.45
C SER A 155 -7.17 19.02 10.19
N LEU A 156 -7.16 17.71 9.93
CA LEU A 156 -7.82 17.12 8.76
C LEU A 156 -9.33 17.42 8.73
N ARG A 157 -9.97 17.57 9.90
CA ARG A 157 -11.41 17.85 10.02
C ARG A 157 -11.77 19.33 9.97
N HIS A 158 -10.87 20.22 10.41
CA HIS A 158 -11.18 21.64 10.62
C HIS A 158 -10.40 22.58 9.70
N GLU A 159 -9.36 22.10 9.02
CA GLU A 159 -8.60 22.93 8.09
C GLU A 159 -9.39 23.20 6.81
N THR A 160 -9.40 24.47 6.42
CA THR A 160 -10.11 25.01 5.26
C THR A 160 -9.16 25.57 4.21
N ASP A 161 -7.93 25.94 4.61
CA ASP A 161 -6.88 26.38 3.70
C ASP A 161 -6.32 25.18 2.92
N PRO A 162 -6.35 25.20 1.57
CA PRO A 162 -5.86 24.09 0.77
C PRO A 162 -4.39 23.75 1.01
N CYS A 163 -3.51 24.73 1.24
CA CYS A 163 -2.08 24.47 1.46
C CYS A 163 -1.85 23.76 2.80
N ASN A 164 -2.47 24.23 3.87
CA ASN A 164 -2.39 23.60 5.18
C ASN A 164 -3.01 22.19 5.18
N LEU A 165 -4.07 21.97 4.39
CA LEU A 165 -4.68 20.66 4.25
C LEU A 165 -3.73 19.66 3.56
N HIS A 166 -3.04 20.09 2.49
CA HIS A 166 -1.99 19.28 1.86
C HIS A 166 -0.82 19.00 2.81
N LEU A 167 -0.39 19.99 3.60
CA LEU A 167 0.63 19.80 4.64
C LEU A 167 0.18 18.78 5.69
N THR A 168 -1.08 18.84 6.12
CA THR A 168 -1.67 17.89 7.07
C THR A 168 -1.64 16.47 6.51
N LEU A 169 -2.10 16.28 5.27
CA LEU A 169 -2.08 14.97 4.60
C LEU A 169 -0.66 14.45 4.39
N GLY A 170 0.28 15.31 3.99
CA GLY A 170 1.70 14.97 3.88
C GLY A 170 2.31 14.56 5.22
N THR A 171 1.96 15.26 6.29
CA THR A 171 2.43 14.93 7.65
C THR A 171 1.84 13.60 8.15
N ILE A 172 0.56 13.33 7.85
CA ILE A 172 -0.09 12.04 8.12
C ILE A 172 0.57 10.90 7.34
N LEU A 173 1.08 11.17 6.14
CA LEU A 173 1.78 10.19 5.33
C LEU A 173 3.19 9.92 5.89
N ASN A 174 3.91 10.96 6.30
CA ASN A 174 5.23 10.86 6.95
C ASN A 174 5.21 10.13 8.30
N LEU A 175 4.06 10.05 8.98
CA LEU A 175 3.94 9.23 10.20
C LEU A 175 4.22 7.74 9.95
N ASN A 176 4.15 7.27 8.70
CA ASN A 176 4.43 5.89 8.31
C ASN A 176 5.82 5.66 7.70
N THR A 177 6.64 6.69 7.52
CA THR A 177 7.92 6.54 6.79
C THR A 177 9.01 5.81 7.58
N ASP A 178 8.80 5.53 8.87
CA ASP A 178 9.69 4.67 9.66
C ASP A 178 8.97 3.36 9.97
N SER A 179 9.27 2.32 9.18
CA SER A 179 8.70 0.98 9.31
C SER A 179 8.94 0.37 10.69
N SER A 180 10.07 0.71 11.33
CA SER A 180 10.39 0.25 12.68
C SER A 180 9.50 0.93 13.72
N ILE A 181 9.14 2.20 13.51
CA ILE A 181 8.22 2.96 14.38
C ILE A 181 6.78 2.56 14.07
N THR A 182 6.37 2.30 12.82
CA THR A 182 5.00 1.88 12.50
C THR A 182 4.71 0.47 13.01
N GLU A 183 5.63 -0.49 12.82
CA GLU A 183 5.48 -1.82 13.43
C GLU A 183 5.48 -1.70 14.96
N LYS A 184 6.37 -0.90 15.54
CA LYS A 184 6.33 -0.60 16.97
C LYS A 184 5.06 0.16 17.41
N LEU A 185 4.48 1.06 16.62
CA LEU A 185 3.28 1.81 17.02
C LEU A 185 2.02 0.97 16.91
N VAL A 186 1.98 0.08 15.93
CA VAL A 186 0.91 -0.87 15.69
C VAL A 186 1.01 -2.05 16.67
N TYR A 187 2.22 -2.45 17.09
CA TYR A 187 2.48 -3.65 17.89
C TYR A 187 3.09 -3.45 19.29
N ILE A 188 3.64 -2.29 19.69
CA ILE A 188 4.14 -2.05 21.07
C ILE A 188 3.01 -2.10 22.10
N LEU A 189 1.77 -1.82 21.69
CA LEU A 189 0.62 -1.75 22.60
C LEU A 189 -0.53 -2.70 22.26
N GLU A 190 -0.40 -3.55 21.23
CA GLU A 190 -1.53 -4.32 20.66
C GLU A 190 -2.75 -3.44 20.29
N ASP A 191 -2.56 -2.12 20.17
CA ASP A 191 -3.64 -1.14 20.04
C ASP A 191 -3.73 -0.56 18.63
N MET A 192 -4.62 -1.16 17.84
CA MET A 192 -4.96 -0.68 16.48
C MET A 192 -5.75 0.64 16.47
N SER A 193 -6.13 1.19 17.63
CA SER A 193 -7.04 2.35 17.72
C SER A 193 -6.55 3.57 16.95
N THR A 194 -5.23 3.82 16.97
CA THR A 194 -4.64 4.98 16.30
C THR A 194 -4.69 4.83 14.78
N GLY A 195 -4.29 3.67 14.26
CA GLY A 195 -4.40 3.36 12.83
C GLY A 195 -5.85 3.40 12.36
N PHE A 196 -6.77 2.81 13.14
CA PHE A 196 -8.20 2.84 12.86
C PHE A 196 -8.77 4.26 12.85
N LEU A 197 -8.37 5.11 13.81
CA LEU A 197 -8.78 6.51 13.88
C LEU A 197 -8.32 7.29 12.65
N ILE A 198 -7.08 7.08 12.21
CA ILE A 198 -6.51 7.76 11.03
C ILE A 198 -7.21 7.33 9.76
N VAL A 199 -7.31 6.02 9.50
CA VAL A 199 -8.00 5.47 8.33
C VAL A 199 -9.45 5.92 8.28
N THR A 200 -10.18 5.81 9.39
CA THR A 200 -11.58 6.26 9.46
C THR A 200 -11.71 7.77 9.26
N SER A 201 -10.75 8.56 9.74
CA SER A 201 -10.77 10.02 9.55
C SER A 201 -10.45 10.43 8.11
N LEU A 202 -9.55 9.70 7.42
CA LEU A 202 -9.29 9.87 5.99
C LEU A 202 -10.52 9.50 5.16
N CYS A 203 -11.17 8.37 5.46
CA CYS A 203 -12.41 7.98 4.78
C CYS A 203 -13.49 9.06 4.96
N ARG A 204 -13.70 9.51 6.21
CA ARG A 204 -14.65 10.59 6.49
C ARG A 204 -14.30 11.89 5.77
N PHE A 205 -13.02 12.23 5.68
CA PHE A 205 -12.56 13.41 4.95
C PHE A 205 -12.92 13.31 3.46
N ILE A 206 -12.65 12.18 2.82
CA ILE A 206 -13.02 11.93 1.41
C ILE A 206 -14.53 12.10 1.22
N ASP A 207 -15.34 11.44 2.06
CA ASP A 207 -16.80 11.56 2.04
C ASP A 207 -17.24 13.03 2.14
N MET A 208 -16.68 13.78 3.10
CA MET A 208 -17.02 15.18 3.31
C MET A 208 -16.65 16.07 2.12
N GLN A 209 -15.51 15.82 1.45
CA GLN A 209 -15.10 16.61 0.29
C GLN A 209 -15.94 16.29 -0.95
N LEU A 210 -16.21 15.00 -1.21
CA LEU A 210 -16.95 14.58 -2.41
C LEU A 210 -18.45 14.87 -2.31
N THR A 211 -19.03 14.91 -1.11
CA THR A 211 -20.44 15.27 -0.89
C THR A 211 -20.71 16.77 -1.09
N LYS A 212 -19.67 17.61 -1.19
CA LYS A 212 -19.88 19.04 -1.44
C LYS A 212 -20.61 19.26 -2.77
N PRO A 213 -21.51 20.26 -2.85
CA PRO A 213 -22.22 20.55 -4.09
C PRO A 213 -21.24 20.94 -5.22
N PRO A 214 -21.56 20.65 -6.51
CA PRO A 214 -20.66 20.88 -7.63
C PRO A 214 -20.00 22.27 -7.73
N PRO A 215 -20.66 23.39 -7.36
CA PRO A 215 -20.02 24.70 -7.37
C PRO A 215 -18.83 24.85 -6.40
N LEU A 216 -18.74 23.99 -5.37
CA LEU A 216 -17.63 23.97 -4.41
C LEU A 216 -16.54 22.98 -4.81
N HIS A 217 -16.66 22.28 -5.95
CA HIS A 217 -15.61 21.42 -6.48
C HIS A 217 -14.55 22.29 -7.17
N SER A 218 -13.37 22.33 -6.58
CA SER A 218 -12.19 22.97 -7.15
C SER A 218 -11.11 21.93 -7.47
N ARG A 219 -10.14 22.33 -8.31
CA ARG A 219 -8.96 21.51 -8.59
C ARG A 219 -8.21 21.14 -7.31
N ASP A 220 -8.09 22.08 -6.37
CA ASP A 220 -7.37 21.89 -5.12
C ASP A 220 -8.11 20.94 -4.17
N LEU A 221 -9.45 20.98 -4.18
CA LEU A 221 -10.27 20.00 -3.48
C LEU A 221 -10.02 18.59 -4.04
N HIS A 222 -10.09 18.40 -5.36
CA HIS A 222 -9.81 17.10 -5.97
C HIS A 222 -8.38 16.63 -5.69
N SER A 223 -7.39 17.53 -5.70
CA SER A 223 -6.01 17.20 -5.30
C SER A 223 -5.92 16.73 -3.85
N SER A 224 -6.64 17.36 -2.91
CA SER A 224 -6.66 16.92 -1.51
C SER A 224 -7.32 15.55 -1.33
N VAL A 225 -8.36 15.24 -2.12
CA VAL A 225 -9.01 13.92 -2.13
C VAL A 225 -8.06 12.84 -2.66
N VAL A 226 -7.35 13.12 -3.75
CA VAL A 226 -6.33 12.20 -4.31
C VAL A 226 -5.20 11.96 -3.30
N ALA A 227 -4.75 13.01 -2.60
CA ALA A 227 -3.76 12.87 -1.54
C ALA A 227 -4.28 12.00 -0.38
N ALA A 228 -5.55 12.14 0.01
CA ALA A 228 -6.17 11.30 1.03
C ALA A 228 -6.28 9.82 0.62
N PHE A 229 -6.65 9.53 -0.64
CA PHE A 229 -6.60 8.17 -1.19
C PHE A 229 -5.18 7.59 -1.16
N SER A 230 -4.18 8.40 -1.53
CA SER A 230 -2.78 8.00 -1.48
C SER A 230 -2.33 7.70 -0.05
N SER A 231 -2.73 8.53 0.93
CA SER A 231 -2.49 8.26 2.35
C SER A 231 -3.13 6.96 2.81
N LEU A 232 -4.38 6.67 2.39
CA LEU A 232 -5.03 5.39 2.71
C LEU A 232 -4.22 4.20 2.20
N VAL A 233 -3.66 4.26 0.98
CA VAL A 233 -2.81 3.18 0.47
C VAL A 233 -1.60 2.96 1.38
N VAL A 234 -0.85 4.02 1.70
CA VAL A 234 0.35 3.92 2.55
C VAL A 234 0.01 3.32 3.92
N TRP A 235 -1.06 3.79 4.57
CA TRP A 235 -1.49 3.29 5.87
C TRP A 235 -1.92 1.82 5.84
N LEU A 236 -2.65 1.39 4.80
CA LEU A 236 -3.12 0.01 4.69
C LEU A 236 -2.03 -0.96 4.24
N CYS A 237 -1.02 -0.49 3.51
CA CYS A 237 0.17 -1.30 3.19
C CYS A 237 1.03 -1.54 4.42
N ALA A 238 1.22 -0.52 5.25
CA ALA A 238 2.00 -0.62 6.48
C ALA A 238 1.28 -1.44 7.58
N ALA A 239 -0.05 -1.36 7.66
CA ALA A 239 -0.87 -2.05 8.66
C ALA A 239 -2.05 -2.82 8.01
N PRO A 240 -1.78 -3.95 7.34
CA PRO A 240 -2.79 -4.74 6.60
C PRO A 240 -3.90 -5.29 7.50
N ASN A 241 -3.59 -5.58 8.76
CA ASN A 241 -4.52 -6.07 9.76
C ASN A 241 -5.67 -5.08 10.04
N LEU A 242 -5.52 -3.79 9.71
CA LEU A 242 -6.62 -2.82 9.81
C LEU A 242 -7.82 -3.23 8.95
N VAL A 243 -7.62 -3.78 7.75
CA VAL A 243 -8.71 -4.19 6.84
C VAL A 243 -9.28 -5.58 7.15
N GLU A 244 -8.70 -6.32 8.09
CA GLU A 244 -9.32 -7.55 8.61
C GLU A 244 -10.54 -7.23 9.49
N THR A 245 -10.60 -6.02 10.04
CA THR A 245 -11.75 -5.54 10.81
C THR A 245 -12.88 -5.11 9.87
N GLU A 246 -14.07 -5.71 10.03
CA GLU A 246 -15.23 -5.45 9.16
C GLU A 246 -15.60 -3.95 9.06
N SER A 247 -15.53 -3.22 10.17
CA SER A 247 -15.88 -1.79 10.19
C SER A 247 -14.91 -0.94 9.37
N CYS A 248 -13.60 -1.23 9.47
CA CYS A 248 -12.57 -0.53 8.69
C CYS A 248 -12.73 -0.84 7.20
N LEU A 249 -12.84 -2.12 6.86
CA LEU A 249 -13.03 -2.58 5.49
C LEU A 249 -14.28 -1.99 4.84
N THR A 250 -15.37 -1.88 5.59
CA THR A 250 -16.61 -1.26 5.14
C THR A 250 -16.39 0.23 4.83
N ASN A 251 -15.77 0.98 5.74
CA ASN A 251 -15.49 2.40 5.53
C ASN A 251 -14.61 2.63 4.30
N VAL A 252 -13.56 1.82 4.12
CA VAL A 252 -12.65 1.89 2.98
C VAL A 252 -13.39 1.54 1.68
N ALA A 253 -14.20 0.48 1.67
CA ALA A 253 -14.97 0.08 0.50
C ALA A 253 -15.99 1.14 0.05
N GLU A 254 -16.67 1.80 1.00
CA GLU A 254 -17.62 2.87 0.69
C GLU A 254 -16.97 4.10 0.06
N VAL A 255 -15.77 4.50 0.50
CA VAL A 255 -15.07 5.64 -0.10
C VAL A 255 -14.44 5.29 -1.44
N ILE A 256 -13.99 4.04 -1.62
CA ILE A 256 -13.59 3.53 -2.94
C ILE A 256 -14.77 3.62 -3.89
N GLU A 257 -15.95 3.14 -3.49
CA GLU A 257 -17.16 3.25 -4.30
C GLU A 257 -17.41 4.71 -4.68
N PHE A 258 -17.49 5.60 -3.71
CA PHE A 258 -17.75 7.01 -3.96
C PHE A 258 -16.73 7.61 -4.94
N GLY A 259 -15.44 7.30 -4.78
CA GLY A 259 -14.40 7.75 -5.71
C GLY A 259 -14.59 7.25 -7.14
N LEU A 260 -15.05 6.01 -7.31
CA LEU A 260 -15.28 5.38 -8.62
C LEU A 260 -16.57 5.84 -9.29
N THR A 261 -17.65 6.01 -8.53
CA THR A 261 -19.01 6.17 -9.04
C THR A 261 -19.58 7.57 -8.84
N GLY A 262 -18.95 8.41 -8.01
CA GLY A 262 -19.46 9.72 -7.64
C GLY A 262 -20.60 9.72 -6.62
N GLY A 263 -20.93 8.58 -6.02
CA GLY A 263 -21.87 8.51 -4.91
C GLY A 263 -22.11 7.08 -4.43
N LYS A 264 -22.65 6.93 -3.23
CA LYS A 264 -22.86 5.62 -2.61
C LYS A 264 -24.20 5.00 -3.04
N ASN A 265 -24.18 3.71 -3.38
CA ASN A 265 -25.32 2.92 -3.84
C ASN A 265 -26.06 3.51 -5.06
N LEU A 266 -25.33 4.14 -5.99
CA LEU A 266 -25.94 4.71 -7.20
C LEU A 266 -26.21 3.63 -8.27
N PRO A 267 -27.35 3.70 -8.99
CA PRO A 267 -27.61 2.85 -10.15
C PRO A 267 -26.62 3.17 -11.28
N GLU A 268 -26.30 2.18 -12.12
CA GLU A 268 -25.31 2.30 -13.22
C GLU A 268 -25.47 3.56 -14.07
N THR A 269 -26.70 3.94 -14.40
CA THR A 269 -27.00 5.10 -15.25
C THR A 269 -26.64 6.45 -14.64
N GLN A 270 -26.45 6.52 -13.32
CA GLN A 270 -26.14 7.74 -12.58
C GLN A 270 -24.68 7.79 -12.10
N ARG A 271 -23.90 6.74 -12.36
CA ARG A 271 -22.49 6.67 -11.92
C ARG A 271 -21.64 7.64 -12.73
N LYS A 272 -21.11 8.65 -12.05
CA LYS A 272 -20.17 9.60 -12.61
C LYS A 272 -19.19 10.07 -11.54
N PRO A 273 -17.91 9.64 -11.58
CA PRO A 273 -16.92 10.08 -10.61
C PRO A 273 -16.74 11.60 -10.65
N ALA A 274 -16.35 12.18 -9.50
CA ALA A 274 -16.15 13.63 -9.37
C ALA A 274 -15.09 14.17 -10.34
N SER A 275 -14.04 13.40 -10.62
CA SER A 275 -13.07 13.65 -11.69
C SER A 275 -12.32 12.36 -12.04
N LYS A 276 -11.67 12.35 -13.21
CA LYS A 276 -10.79 11.25 -13.64
C LYS A 276 -9.70 10.96 -12.61
N ARG A 277 -9.01 12.00 -12.11
CA ARG A 277 -7.98 11.86 -11.07
C ARG A 277 -8.49 11.21 -9.77
N VAL A 278 -9.72 11.53 -9.35
CA VAL A 278 -10.33 10.92 -8.16
C VAL A 278 -10.69 9.46 -8.41
N ARG A 279 -11.25 9.14 -9.59
CA ARG A 279 -11.52 7.76 -9.99
C ARG A 279 -10.24 6.94 -9.99
N ASP A 280 -9.20 7.42 -10.66
CA ASP A 280 -7.93 6.69 -10.83
C ASP A 280 -7.27 6.45 -9.46
N ALA A 281 -7.35 7.41 -8.53
CA ALA A 281 -6.85 7.24 -7.15
C ALA A 281 -7.66 6.23 -6.32
N ALA A 282 -8.99 6.22 -6.46
CA ALA A 282 -9.86 5.25 -5.81
C ALA A 282 -9.65 3.83 -6.37
N GLU A 283 -9.45 3.72 -7.68
CA GLU A 283 -9.11 2.48 -8.36
C GLU A 283 -7.77 1.93 -7.90
N HIS A 284 -6.75 2.80 -7.80
CA HIS A 284 -5.45 2.44 -7.25
C HIS A 284 -5.55 1.90 -5.81
N LEU A 285 -6.36 2.52 -4.95
CA LEU A 285 -6.60 2.01 -3.60
C LEU A 285 -7.28 0.64 -3.62
N LEU A 286 -8.25 0.42 -4.50
CA LEU A 286 -8.90 -0.88 -4.67
C LEU A 286 -7.90 -1.97 -5.08
N TYR A 287 -7.04 -1.70 -6.05
CA TYR A 287 -6.02 -2.67 -6.48
C TYR A 287 -5.06 -3.01 -5.34
N ASN A 288 -4.57 -2.00 -4.60
CA ASN A 288 -3.71 -2.23 -3.44
C ASN A 288 -4.40 -3.10 -2.39
N LEU A 289 -5.66 -2.82 -2.07
CA LEU A 289 -6.44 -3.59 -1.10
C LEU A 289 -6.66 -5.04 -1.54
N LEU A 290 -6.79 -5.31 -2.84
CA LEU A 290 -6.91 -6.69 -3.35
C LEU A 290 -5.56 -7.43 -3.40
N SER A 291 -4.48 -6.71 -3.74
CA SER A 291 -3.12 -7.27 -3.75
C SER A 291 -2.65 -7.63 -2.35
N SER A 292 -2.95 -6.81 -1.34
CA SER A 292 -2.53 -6.99 0.05
C SER A 292 -3.26 -8.13 0.77
N VAL A 293 -4.40 -8.59 0.25
CA VAL A 293 -5.14 -9.77 0.72
C VAL A 293 -4.56 -11.07 0.13
N SER A 294 -3.80 -10.98 -0.96
CA SER A 294 -3.23 -12.13 -1.68
C SER A 294 -1.80 -12.46 -1.23
N ARG A 295 -1.47 -12.33 0.07
CA ARG A 295 -0.11 -12.47 0.67
C ARG A 295 0.56 -13.85 0.53
N GLY A 296 0.37 -14.58 -0.55
CA GLY A 296 1.46 -15.40 -1.06
C GLY A 296 2.52 -14.43 -1.57
N GLU A 297 3.75 -14.50 -1.05
CA GLU A 297 4.90 -13.80 -1.61
C GLU A 297 5.07 -14.19 -3.08
N GLN A 298 4.40 -13.49 -4.00
CA GLN A 298 4.63 -13.65 -5.43
C GLN A 298 5.92 -12.91 -5.79
N LYS A 299 7.05 -13.50 -5.38
CA LYS A 299 8.40 -13.06 -5.74
C LYS A 299 8.76 -13.43 -7.18
N ASP A 300 8.03 -14.35 -7.82
CA ASP A 300 8.32 -14.82 -9.15
C ASP A 300 7.25 -14.37 -10.14
N ILE A 301 7.69 -13.75 -11.25
CA ILE A 301 6.86 -13.54 -12.43
C ILE A 301 6.75 -14.88 -13.16
N VAL A 302 5.52 -15.35 -13.39
CA VAL A 302 5.26 -16.64 -14.06
C VAL A 302 4.50 -16.38 -15.35
N ASP A 303 5.26 -16.26 -16.44
CA ASP A 303 4.76 -16.17 -17.81
C ASP A 303 4.61 -17.56 -18.46
N GLU A 304 4.15 -17.59 -19.71
CA GLU A 304 3.91 -18.84 -20.46
C GLU A 304 5.18 -19.68 -20.60
N ARG A 305 6.34 -19.02 -20.83
CA ARG A 305 7.63 -19.70 -20.98
C ARG A 305 8.12 -20.30 -19.67
N THR A 306 7.94 -19.58 -18.56
CA THR A 306 8.25 -20.06 -17.21
C THR A 306 7.36 -21.24 -16.86
N LEU A 307 6.08 -21.18 -17.21
CA LEU A 307 5.12 -22.26 -16.98
C LEU A 307 5.50 -23.51 -17.81
N ALA A 308 5.88 -23.33 -19.08
CA ALA A 308 6.40 -24.40 -19.93
C ALA A 308 7.70 -25.01 -19.37
N TYR A 309 8.61 -24.20 -18.83
CA TYR A 309 9.83 -24.69 -18.19
C TYR A 309 9.53 -25.50 -16.91
N ILE A 310 8.58 -25.06 -16.07
CA ILE A 310 8.23 -25.73 -14.81
C ILE A 310 7.58 -27.10 -15.06
N TYR A 311 6.62 -27.19 -15.98
CA TYR A 311 5.83 -28.40 -16.23
C TYR A 311 6.31 -29.24 -17.42
N GLY A 312 7.23 -28.70 -18.22
CA GLY A 312 7.75 -29.29 -19.45
C GLY A 312 6.81 -29.14 -20.66
N ASP A 313 7.41 -29.13 -21.86
CA ASP A 313 6.72 -28.94 -23.14
C ASP A 313 5.63 -29.99 -23.44
N ASN A 314 5.68 -31.14 -22.76
CA ASN A 314 4.67 -32.20 -22.90
C ASN A 314 3.32 -31.82 -22.26
N LEU A 315 3.33 -31.03 -21.18
CA LEU A 315 2.13 -30.64 -20.45
C LEU A 315 1.65 -29.24 -20.83
N VAL A 316 2.58 -28.37 -21.19
CA VAL A 316 2.31 -26.96 -21.47
C VAL A 316 2.96 -26.61 -22.80
N ASP A 317 2.11 -26.37 -23.80
CA ASP A 317 2.53 -26.11 -25.17
C ASP A 317 2.25 -24.64 -25.49
N LEU A 318 3.31 -23.87 -25.76
CA LEU A 318 3.23 -22.44 -26.06
C LEU A 318 2.31 -22.13 -27.25
N SER A 319 2.17 -23.06 -28.20
CA SER A 319 1.29 -22.89 -29.37
C SER A 319 -0.20 -23.04 -29.06
N LYS A 320 -0.55 -23.64 -27.91
CA LYS A 320 -1.93 -23.93 -27.51
C LYS A 320 -2.54 -22.90 -26.57
N PHE A 321 -1.77 -21.89 -26.16
CA PHE A 321 -2.33 -20.77 -25.41
C PHE A 321 -3.31 -19.98 -26.27
N LYS A 322 -4.45 -19.65 -25.67
CA LYS A 322 -5.43 -18.71 -26.21
C LYS A 322 -5.29 -17.40 -25.44
N HIS A 323 -5.00 -16.31 -26.14
CA HIS A 323 -4.80 -15.00 -25.54
C HIS A 323 -6.02 -14.11 -25.77
N PHE A 324 -6.48 -13.45 -24.72
CA PHE A 324 -7.67 -12.61 -24.74
C PHE A 324 -7.32 -11.24 -24.17
N LEU A 325 -7.55 -10.19 -24.93
CA LEU A 325 -7.53 -8.82 -24.46
C LEU A 325 -8.91 -8.50 -23.86
N VAL A 326 -8.93 -8.29 -22.55
CA VAL A 326 -10.12 -7.94 -21.79
C VAL A 326 -10.04 -6.46 -21.46
N LYS A 327 -11.10 -5.71 -21.80
CA LYS A 327 -11.29 -4.27 -21.51
C LYS A 327 -10.14 -3.38 -21.98
N GLN A 328 -9.46 -3.83 -23.04
CA GLN A 328 -8.35 -3.14 -23.70
C GLN A 328 -7.08 -2.97 -22.85
N ASP A 329 -7.04 -3.40 -21.59
CA ASP A 329 -5.91 -3.20 -20.69
C ASP A 329 -5.39 -4.48 -20.02
N THR A 330 -6.19 -5.55 -20.02
CA THR A 330 -5.90 -6.77 -19.28
C THR A 330 -5.71 -7.94 -20.25
N LEU A 331 -4.54 -8.58 -20.21
CA LEU A 331 -4.29 -9.77 -21.02
C LEU A 331 -4.53 -11.04 -20.19
N LEU A 332 -5.42 -11.88 -20.69
CA LEU A 332 -5.73 -13.19 -20.14
C LEU A 332 -5.29 -14.28 -21.12
N SER A 333 -4.27 -15.04 -20.75
CA SER A 333 -3.82 -16.21 -21.50
C SER A 333 -4.39 -17.48 -20.85
N ILE A 334 -4.96 -18.40 -21.63
CA ILE A 334 -5.53 -19.65 -21.13
C ILE A 334 -4.91 -20.83 -21.87
N HIS A 335 -4.46 -21.84 -21.13
CA HIS A 335 -4.03 -23.13 -21.65
C HIS A 335 -4.82 -24.26 -20.98
N ASN A 336 -5.41 -25.14 -21.78
CA ASN A 336 -6.21 -26.25 -21.25
C ASN A 336 -5.27 -27.28 -20.58
N ALA A 337 -5.58 -27.65 -19.33
CA ALA A 337 -4.84 -28.62 -18.54
C ALA A 337 -5.68 -29.86 -18.18
N THR A 338 -6.83 -30.02 -18.82
CA THR A 338 -7.76 -31.16 -18.61
C THR A 338 -7.07 -32.47 -18.98
N ASN A 339 -7.23 -33.51 -18.15
CA ASN A 339 -6.61 -34.84 -18.32
C ASN A 339 -5.07 -34.84 -18.31
N SER A 340 -4.44 -33.81 -17.71
CA SER A 340 -3.00 -33.80 -17.43
C SER A 340 -2.67 -34.52 -16.12
N LEU A 341 -1.39 -34.82 -15.90
CA LEU A 341 -0.86 -35.35 -14.62
C LEU A 341 -1.25 -34.49 -13.40
N VAL A 342 -1.57 -33.21 -13.61
CA VAL A 342 -1.84 -32.21 -12.58
C VAL A 342 -3.31 -32.24 -12.11
N ALA A 343 -4.23 -32.80 -12.90
CA ALA A 343 -5.64 -32.93 -12.54
C ALA A 343 -6.25 -34.21 -13.17
N PRO A 344 -5.99 -35.40 -12.58
CA PRO A 344 -6.48 -36.66 -13.14
C PRO A 344 -8.01 -36.70 -13.14
N GLY A 345 -8.61 -36.80 -14.33
CA GLY A 345 -10.05 -36.97 -14.52
C GLY A 345 -10.92 -35.73 -14.24
N ARG A 346 -10.32 -34.53 -14.12
CA ARG A 346 -11.05 -33.28 -13.85
C ARG A 346 -10.77 -32.21 -14.92
N PRO A 347 -11.78 -31.41 -15.33
CA PRO A 347 -11.54 -30.24 -16.18
C PRO A 347 -10.69 -29.20 -15.44
N ALA A 348 -9.56 -28.84 -16.04
CA ALA A 348 -8.62 -27.89 -15.46
C ALA A 348 -7.98 -27.04 -16.56
N LEU A 349 -7.49 -25.85 -16.18
CA LEU A 349 -6.78 -24.95 -17.07
C LEU A 349 -5.73 -24.16 -16.30
N PHE A 350 -4.63 -23.85 -16.98
CA PHE A 350 -3.74 -22.77 -16.57
C PHE A 350 -4.27 -21.47 -17.16
N PHE A 351 -4.29 -20.42 -16.35
CA PHE A 351 -4.49 -19.07 -16.86
C PHE A 351 -3.38 -18.16 -16.36
N ILE A 352 -3.00 -17.20 -17.20
CA ILE A 352 -2.02 -16.16 -16.89
C ILE A 352 -2.71 -14.83 -17.05
N LEU A 353 -2.64 -14.00 -16.01
CA LEU A 353 -3.22 -12.67 -15.99
C LEU A 353 -2.10 -11.63 -16.01
N ARG A 354 -2.24 -10.63 -16.88
CA ARG A 354 -1.42 -9.42 -16.90
C ARG A 354 -2.32 -8.20 -16.90
N SER A 355 -1.96 -7.19 -16.13
CA SER A 355 -2.64 -5.89 -16.16
C SER A 355 -1.65 -4.76 -15.88
N PRO A 356 -2.02 -3.50 -16.06
CA PRO A 356 -1.14 -2.37 -15.73
C PRO A 356 -0.71 -2.35 -14.25
N HIS A 357 -1.39 -3.12 -13.38
CA HIS A 357 -1.14 -3.18 -11.95
C HIS A 357 -0.44 -4.46 -11.49
N HIS A 358 -0.35 -5.49 -12.33
CA HIS A 358 0.25 -6.78 -11.95
C HIS A 358 1.06 -7.35 -13.10
N ALA A 359 2.29 -7.78 -12.80
CA ALA A 359 3.11 -8.56 -13.73
C ALA A 359 2.42 -9.90 -14.06
N ALA A 360 3.00 -10.68 -14.97
CA ALA A 360 2.41 -11.98 -15.34
C ALA A 360 2.26 -12.91 -14.13
N VAL A 361 1.02 -13.21 -13.76
CA VAL A 361 0.66 -14.14 -12.70
C VAL A 361 -0.05 -15.34 -13.28
N ALA A 362 0.52 -16.52 -13.06
CA ALA A 362 -0.09 -17.78 -13.44
C ALA A 362 -0.87 -18.41 -12.28
N ALA A 363 -1.99 -19.06 -12.60
CA ALA A 363 -2.73 -19.89 -11.67
C ALA A 363 -3.34 -21.11 -12.37
N LEU A 364 -3.54 -22.17 -11.60
CA LEU A 364 -4.26 -23.37 -12.02
C LEU A 364 -5.70 -23.29 -11.50
N ALA A 365 -6.68 -23.31 -12.40
CA ALA A 365 -8.09 -23.43 -12.04
C ALA A 365 -8.58 -24.86 -12.29
N GLN A 366 -9.13 -25.48 -11.25
CA GLN A 366 -9.88 -26.73 -11.35
C GLN A 366 -11.39 -26.40 -11.29
N LEU A 367 -12.16 -26.96 -12.22
CA LEU A 367 -13.59 -26.72 -12.31
C LEU A 367 -14.37 -27.83 -11.61
N PHE A 368 -15.32 -27.46 -10.76
CA PHE A 368 -16.13 -28.38 -9.97
C PHE A 368 -17.61 -28.33 -10.39
N SER A 369 -18.28 -29.48 -10.37
CA SER A 369 -19.75 -29.52 -10.43
C SER A 369 -20.32 -29.20 -9.04
N SER A 370 -21.43 -28.47 -9.00
CA SER A 370 -22.03 -27.94 -7.77
C SER A 370 -22.63 -29.01 -6.82
N THR A 371 -22.48 -30.32 -7.10
CA THR A 371 -23.10 -31.41 -6.34
C THR A 371 -22.16 -32.15 -5.39
N ASN A 372 -20.85 -31.87 -5.43
CA ASN A 372 -19.84 -32.60 -4.64
C ASN A 372 -19.38 -31.80 -3.40
N ASP A 373 -20.28 -31.05 -2.76
CA ASP A 373 -19.96 -30.26 -1.56
C ASP A 373 -19.63 -31.15 -0.33
N GLU A 374 -19.92 -32.45 -0.35
CA GLU A 374 -19.59 -33.36 0.76
C GLU A 374 -18.10 -33.76 0.80
N GLU A 375 -17.39 -33.74 -0.34
CA GLU A 375 -15.95 -34.03 -0.40
C GLU A 375 -15.06 -32.78 -0.26
N ALA A 376 -15.62 -31.57 -0.46
CA ALA A 376 -14.88 -30.31 -0.32
C ALA A 376 -14.58 -29.91 1.14
N SER A 377 -15.22 -30.56 2.12
CA SER A 377 -14.98 -30.34 3.55
C SER A 377 -13.78 -31.11 4.14
N GLU A 378 -13.08 -31.93 3.35
CA GLU A 378 -11.84 -32.60 3.76
C GLU A 378 -10.60 -32.18 2.93
N GLU A 379 -10.62 -31.00 2.30
CA GLU A 379 -9.36 -30.42 1.78
C GLU A 379 -8.50 -29.95 2.97
N LYS A 380 -7.61 -30.84 3.42
CA LYS A 380 -6.35 -30.42 4.05
C LYS A 380 -5.72 -29.38 3.15
N ASP A 381 -5.30 -28.26 3.73
CA ASP A 381 -4.50 -27.21 3.08
C ASP A 381 -3.57 -27.83 2.03
N ILE A 382 -3.96 -27.71 0.75
CA ILE A 382 -3.08 -28.02 -0.35
C ILE A 382 -2.16 -26.82 -0.40
N ASP A 383 -1.05 -26.93 0.34
CA ASP A 383 0.14 -26.12 0.14
C ASP A 383 0.33 -25.97 -1.37
N THR A 384 0.36 -24.72 -1.84
CA THR A 384 0.95 -24.38 -3.13
C THR A 384 2.27 -25.14 -3.22
N VAL A 385 2.32 -26.18 -4.05
CA VAL A 385 3.47 -27.08 -4.17
C VAL A 385 4.66 -26.24 -4.61
N ARG A 386 5.48 -25.84 -3.64
CA ARG A 386 6.86 -25.45 -3.84
C ARG A 386 7.59 -26.68 -4.40
N PRO A 387 8.45 -26.52 -5.42
CA PRO A 387 9.30 -27.63 -5.84
C PRO A 387 10.28 -27.93 -4.70
N GLU A 388 10.05 -29.02 -3.97
CA GLU A 388 11.02 -29.54 -3.02
C GLU A 388 12.32 -29.88 -3.75
N GLU A 389 13.41 -29.24 -3.33
CA GLU A 389 14.76 -29.64 -3.68
C GLU A 389 14.97 -31.08 -3.20
N ARG A 390 15.27 -31.99 -4.13
CA ARG A 390 15.76 -33.34 -3.81
C ARG A 390 17.12 -33.21 -3.11
N ILE A 391 17.12 -33.08 -1.79
CA ILE A 391 18.31 -33.18 -0.96
C ILE A 391 18.46 -34.63 -0.49
N LEU A 392 19.60 -35.21 -0.84
CA LEU A 392 20.12 -36.50 -0.36
C LEU A 392 20.23 -36.52 1.18
N ALA A 393 19.73 -37.61 1.76
CA ALA A 393 19.91 -38.16 3.12
C ALA A 393 20.67 -37.37 4.23
N ASP A 394 19.90 -37.05 5.30
CA ASP A 394 20.20 -37.00 6.77
C ASP A 394 21.33 -36.10 7.33
N PRO A 395 21.25 -35.59 8.60
CA PRO A 395 20.55 -36.15 9.76
C PRO A 395 19.58 -35.22 10.53
N LYS A 396 18.61 -35.86 11.20
CA LYS A 396 17.58 -35.32 12.09
C LYS A 396 18.01 -34.16 13.03
N PRO A 397 17.28 -33.03 13.03
CA PRO A 397 17.33 -32.04 14.10
C PRO A 397 16.30 -32.33 15.21
N THR A 398 16.75 -32.19 16.44
CA THR A 398 16.03 -32.38 17.71
C THR A 398 14.83 -31.44 17.83
N GLN A 399 13.65 -31.98 18.14
CA GLN A 399 12.43 -31.22 18.41
C GLN A 399 12.57 -30.34 19.66
N LEU A 400 12.45 -29.02 19.53
CA LEU A 400 12.08 -28.15 20.65
C LEU A 400 10.58 -28.30 20.91
N LYS A 401 10.20 -28.67 22.13
CA LYS A 401 8.81 -28.73 22.58
C LYS A 401 8.25 -27.32 22.77
N ASN A 402 7.24 -26.95 21.99
CA ASN A 402 6.37 -25.82 22.30
C ASN A 402 5.50 -26.15 23.53
N PHE A 403 5.29 -25.14 24.39
CA PHE A 403 4.49 -25.22 25.61
C PHE A 403 2.99 -25.24 25.28
N GLU A 404 2.24 -26.21 25.81
CA GLU A 404 0.79 -26.29 25.69
C GLU A 404 0.11 -25.70 26.93
N ILE A 405 -0.87 -24.81 26.72
CA ILE A 405 -1.67 -24.19 27.79
C ILE A 405 -2.72 -25.21 28.28
N PRO A 406 -2.82 -25.48 29.60
CA PRO A 406 -3.80 -26.42 30.13
C PRO A 406 -5.25 -25.96 29.96
N ALA A 407 -6.16 -26.91 29.75
CA ALA A 407 -7.60 -26.72 29.48
C ALA A 407 -8.45 -26.19 30.66
N GLY A 408 -7.92 -25.26 31.46
CA GLY A 408 -8.61 -24.63 32.58
C GLY A 408 -8.42 -23.11 32.68
N PHE A 409 -7.85 -22.46 31.67
CA PHE A 409 -7.53 -21.04 31.73
C PHE A 409 -8.66 -20.11 31.24
N ASP A 410 -9.70 -20.63 30.59
CA ASP A 410 -10.92 -19.88 30.26
C ASP A 410 -11.97 -20.02 31.36
N ILE A 411 -11.86 -19.16 32.38
CA ILE A 411 -12.97 -18.86 33.27
C ILE A 411 -13.17 -17.34 33.24
N PRO A 412 -14.21 -16.82 32.56
CA PRO A 412 -14.49 -15.39 32.56
C PRO A 412 -14.90 -14.95 33.97
N ARG A 413 -14.04 -14.16 34.61
CA ARG A 413 -14.33 -13.47 35.87
C ARG A 413 -14.67 -12.01 35.60
N CYS A 414 -15.92 -11.74 35.28
CA CYS A 414 -16.54 -10.43 35.50
C CYS A 414 -18.05 -10.60 35.73
N LYS A 415 -18.50 -10.36 36.97
CA LYS A 415 -19.90 -10.07 37.31
C LYS A 415 -20.02 -8.54 37.36
N PHE A 416 -20.82 -7.94 36.49
CA PHE A 416 -21.47 -6.61 36.55
C PHE A 416 -21.84 -6.27 35.08
N LEU A 417 -23.02 -5.81 34.68
CA LEU A 417 -24.19 -5.22 35.36
C LEU A 417 -25.41 -5.54 34.46
N ASP A 418 -26.46 -6.09 35.05
CA ASP A 418 -27.72 -6.42 34.39
C ASP A 418 -28.48 -5.11 34.10
N VAL A 419 -28.27 -4.55 32.91
CA VAL A 419 -29.15 -3.50 32.35
C VAL A 419 -29.99 -4.16 31.27
N HIS A 420 -31.19 -4.58 31.66
CA HIS A 420 -32.22 -5.03 30.74
C HIS A 420 -32.52 -3.92 29.71
N PHE A 421 -31.93 -4.01 28.51
CA PHE A 421 -32.55 -3.44 27.33
C PHE A 421 -33.82 -4.24 27.09
N ARG A 422 -34.98 -3.61 27.32
CA ARG A 422 -36.25 -4.15 26.82
C ARG A 422 -36.18 -4.10 25.31
N ASP A 423 -36.01 -5.26 24.68
CA ASP A 423 -36.27 -5.44 23.25
C ASP A 423 -37.72 -5.08 22.98
N SER A 424 -37.96 -3.88 22.43
CA SER A 424 -39.21 -3.62 21.72
C SER A 424 -39.06 -4.25 20.34
N SER A 425 -39.58 -5.47 20.17
CA SER A 425 -39.68 -6.10 18.86
C SER A 425 -40.51 -5.21 17.95
N THR A 426 -39.92 -4.78 16.84
CA THR A 426 -40.68 -4.22 15.71
C THR A 426 -41.18 -5.38 14.84
N SER A 427 -42.26 -5.17 14.08
CA SER A 427 -42.80 -6.19 13.18
C SER A 427 -41.80 -6.64 12.11
N GLU A 428 -40.80 -5.80 11.81
CA GLU A 428 -39.63 -6.14 10.98
C GLU A 428 -38.76 -7.21 11.65
N THR A 429 -38.40 -7.03 12.92
CA THR A 429 -37.58 -8.00 13.68
C THR A 429 -38.27 -9.36 13.80
N ASP A 430 -39.58 -9.38 14.02
CA ASP A 430 -40.34 -10.64 14.11
C ASP A 430 -40.43 -11.33 12.74
N ARG A 431 -40.54 -10.58 11.64
CA ARG A 431 -40.47 -11.13 10.27
C ARG A 431 -39.10 -11.75 9.98
N ILE A 432 -38.02 -11.04 10.29
CA ILE A 432 -36.65 -11.51 10.06
C ILE A 432 -36.35 -12.76 10.90
N MET A 433 -36.80 -12.81 12.16
CA MET A 433 -36.64 -14.01 13.00
C MET A 433 -37.47 -15.19 12.50
N THR A 434 -38.68 -14.95 11.97
CA THR A 434 -39.51 -16.00 11.38
C THR A 434 -38.87 -16.59 10.12
N GLU A 435 -38.28 -15.73 9.29
CA GLU A 435 -37.58 -16.11 8.07
C GLU A 435 -36.28 -16.88 8.36
N LEU A 436 -35.46 -16.41 9.30
CA LEU A 436 -34.24 -17.10 9.75
C LEU A 436 -34.53 -18.47 10.37
N ASN A 437 -35.63 -18.60 11.11
CA ASN A 437 -36.07 -19.88 11.65
C ASN A 437 -36.56 -20.82 10.55
N GLY A 438 -37.22 -20.31 9.52
CA GLY A 438 -37.60 -21.07 8.32
C GLY A 438 -36.38 -21.61 7.57
N ILE A 439 -35.35 -20.77 7.39
CA ILE A 439 -34.08 -21.15 6.75
C ILE A 439 -33.35 -22.23 7.57
N ARG A 440 -33.25 -22.06 8.90
CA ARG A 440 -32.64 -23.08 9.79
C ARG A 440 -33.37 -24.42 9.72
N LYS A 441 -34.71 -24.41 9.62
CA LYS A 441 -35.51 -25.63 9.54
C LYS A 441 -35.29 -26.39 8.23
N LYS A 442 -35.15 -25.67 7.11
CA LYS A 442 -34.82 -26.26 5.80
C LYS A 442 -33.42 -26.86 5.75
N ILE A 443 -32.44 -26.15 6.33
CA ILE A 443 -31.06 -26.63 6.48
C ILE A 443 -31.01 -27.92 7.32
N GLN A 444 -31.76 -27.99 8.43
CA GLN A 444 -31.83 -29.18 9.28
C GLN A 444 -32.54 -30.38 8.61
N GLN A 445 -33.34 -30.14 7.57
CA GLN A 445 -34.02 -31.18 6.80
C GLN A 445 -33.23 -31.62 5.56
N GLY A 446 -32.02 -31.09 5.37
CA GLY A 446 -31.16 -31.42 4.22
C GLY A 446 -31.60 -30.78 2.90
N GLU A 447 -32.53 -29.82 2.93
CA GLU A 447 -32.95 -29.07 1.75
C GLU A 447 -32.03 -27.86 1.54
N SER A 448 -31.39 -27.78 0.37
CA SER A 448 -30.61 -26.60 -0.03
C SER A 448 -31.52 -25.37 -0.13
N VAL A 449 -31.00 -24.21 0.25
CA VAL A 449 -31.72 -22.92 0.14
C VAL A 449 -31.73 -22.51 -1.33
N VAL A 450 -32.68 -23.06 -2.08
CA VAL A 450 -32.96 -22.70 -3.48
C VAL A 450 -33.29 -21.20 -3.55
N ARG A 451 -32.55 -20.44 -4.36
CA ARG A 451 -32.84 -19.03 -4.63
C ARG A 451 -33.98 -18.96 -5.65
N SER A 452 -34.76 -17.89 -5.63
CA SER A 452 -35.74 -17.57 -6.70
C SER A 452 -35.12 -17.39 -8.09
N SER A 453 -33.78 -17.38 -8.17
CA SER A 453 -33.00 -17.41 -9.43
C SER A 453 -32.90 -18.82 -10.02
N ASP A 454 -32.88 -19.83 -9.15
CA ASP A 454 -32.58 -21.22 -9.49
C ASP A 454 -33.83 -21.91 -10.07
N GLU A 455 -35.03 -21.52 -9.62
CA GLU A 455 -36.32 -22.00 -10.16
C GLU A 455 -36.53 -21.64 -11.64
N ARG A 456 -35.89 -20.56 -12.12
CA ARG A 456 -35.97 -20.10 -13.52
C ARG A 456 -34.90 -20.73 -14.42
N ASN A 457 -33.96 -21.46 -13.85
CA ASN A 457 -32.84 -22.04 -14.58
C ASN A 457 -33.20 -23.47 -15.00
N VAL A 458 -33.71 -23.62 -16.23
CA VAL A 458 -34.20 -24.91 -16.78
C VAL A 458 -33.14 -26.03 -16.71
N TRP A 459 -31.86 -25.66 -16.71
CA TRP A 459 -30.72 -26.58 -16.62
C TRP A 459 -30.52 -27.21 -15.23
N LEU A 460 -31.10 -26.61 -14.17
CA LEU A 460 -31.01 -27.12 -12.79
C LEU A 460 -32.22 -28.00 -12.41
N GLN A 461 -33.17 -28.20 -13.33
CA GLN A 461 -34.34 -29.05 -13.11
C GLN A 461 -34.06 -30.49 -13.56
N GLU A 462 -34.53 -31.48 -12.81
CA GLU A 462 -34.51 -32.88 -13.25
C GLU A 462 -35.42 -33.08 -14.47
N PRO A 463 -35.01 -33.86 -15.48
CA PRO A 463 -33.89 -34.80 -15.48
C PRO A 463 -32.56 -34.21 -15.99
N LEU A 464 -32.51 -32.91 -16.31
CA LEU A 464 -31.32 -32.27 -16.91
C LEU A 464 -30.16 -32.14 -15.93
N ALA A 465 -30.44 -31.91 -14.65
CA ALA A 465 -29.43 -31.84 -13.59
C ALA A 465 -28.59 -33.14 -13.51
N SER A 466 -29.21 -34.32 -13.60
CA SER A 466 -28.52 -35.61 -13.61
C SER A 466 -27.73 -35.93 -14.90
N VAL A 467 -28.01 -35.24 -16.01
CA VAL A 467 -27.22 -35.32 -17.26
C VAL A 467 -25.98 -34.42 -17.19
N LEU A 468 -26.06 -33.31 -16.46
CA LEU A 468 -24.97 -32.31 -16.32
C LEU A 468 -23.94 -32.67 -15.24
N THR A 469 -24.19 -33.71 -14.42
CA THR A 469 -23.27 -34.18 -13.36
C THR A 469 -22.16 -35.10 -13.87
N LYS A 470 -22.27 -35.64 -15.08
CA LYS A 470 -21.17 -36.39 -15.71
C LYS A 470 -20.27 -35.42 -16.47
N PRO A 471 -18.96 -35.31 -16.16
CA PRO A 471 -18.06 -34.50 -16.96
C PRO A 471 -18.09 -35.03 -18.41
N PRO A 472 -18.31 -34.17 -19.42
CA PRO A 472 -18.36 -34.63 -20.80
C PRO A 472 -17.00 -35.19 -21.23
N ASP A 473 -16.99 -36.24 -22.06
CA ASP A 473 -15.76 -36.86 -22.61
C ASP A 473 -14.85 -35.83 -23.34
N LYS A 474 -15.44 -34.70 -23.77
CA LYS A 474 -14.75 -33.53 -24.32
C LYS A 474 -15.24 -32.27 -23.61
N CYS A 475 -14.56 -31.87 -22.53
CA CYS A 475 -14.80 -30.60 -21.84
C CYS A 475 -13.76 -29.55 -22.30
N ASP A 476 -14.21 -28.43 -22.88
CA ASP A 476 -13.37 -27.24 -23.04
C ASP A 476 -13.44 -26.43 -21.75
N ALA A 477 -12.55 -26.75 -20.81
CA ALA A 477 -12.45 -26.06 -19.52
C ALA A 477 -12.28 -24.54 -19.68
N GLY A 478 -11.59 -24.09 -20.73
CA GLY A 478 -11.42 -22.67 -21.03
C GLY A 478 -12.75 -21.99 -21.31
N ARG A 479 -13.61 -22.60 -22.12
CA ARG A 479 -14.93 -22.04 -22.43
C ARG A 479 -15.85 -21.97 -21.20
N VAL A 480 -15.86 -23.01 -20.37
CA VAL A 480 -16.65 -23.05 -19.13
C VAL A 480 -16.18 -21.95 -18.18
N PHE A 481 -14.86 -21.83 -18.00
CA PHE A 481 -14.27 -20.78 -17.18
C PHE A 481 -14.63 -19.37 -17.68
N LEU A 482 -14.50 -19.11 -18.98
CA LEU A 482 -14.86 -17.80 -19.55
C LEU A 482 -16.35 -17.49 -19.38
N TYR A 483 -17.22 -18.50 -19.46
CA TYR A 483 -18.65 -18.35 -19.19
C TYR A 483 -18.91 -17.99 -17.72
N ASP A 484 -18.34 -18.76 -16.78
CA ASP A 484 -18.53 -18.56 -15.33
C ASP A 484 -17.96 -17.22 -14.83
N MET A 485 -16.89 -16.75 -15.46
CA MET A 485 -16.29 -15.45 -15.20
C MET A 485 -17.06 -14.28 -15.87
N GLY A 486 -18.09 -14.59 -16.66
CA GLY A 486 -18.97 -13.60 -17.30
C GLY A 486 -18.39 -12.95 -18.56
N PHE A 487 -17.28 -13.46 -19.10
CA PHE A 487 -16.65 -12.91 -20.30
C PHE A 487 -17.41 -13.24 -21.58
N LEU A 488 -18.23 -14.30 -21.57
CA LEU A 488 -19.03 -14.71 -22.71
C LEU A 488 -20.43 -14.07 -22.67
N SER A 489 -20.51 -12.75 -22.85
CA SER A 489 -21.80 -12.05 -22.99
C SER A 489 -21.83 -11.11 -24.21
N GLU A 490 -22.99 -10.99 -24.85
CA GLU A 490 -23.22 -10.14 -26.03
C GLU A 490 -22.69 -8.69 -25.89
N PRO A 491 -22.88 -7.98 -24.76
CA PRO A 491 -22.32 -6.63 -24.61
C PRO A 491 -20.79 -6.61 -24.64
N MET A 492 -20.10 -7.63 -24.09
CA MET A 492 -18.63 -7.66 -24.10
C MET A 492 -18.06 -7.77 -25.53
N PHE A 493 -18.75 -8.50 -26.41
CA PHE A 493 -18.34 -8.61 -27.81
C PHE A 493 -18.72 -7.37 -28.63
N THR A 494 -19.92 -6.82 -28.40
CA THR A 494 -20.42 -5.64 -29.12
C THR A 494 -19.59 -4.38 -28.82
N ASN A 495 -19.11 -4.25 -27.58
CA ASN A 495 -18.30 -3.13 -27.14
C ASN A 495 -16.78 -3.34 -27.39
N GLU A 496 -16.37 -4.44 -28.04
CA GLU A 496 -14.96 -4.81 -28.21
C GLU A 496 -14.16 -4.88 -26.88
N GLU A 497 -14.85 -5.17 -25.78
CA GLU A 497 -14.27 -5.31 -24.44
C GLU A 497 -13.69 -6.72 -24.20
N PHE A 498 -13.88 -7.67 -25.12
CA PHE A 498 -13.31 -9.01 -25.04
C PHE A 498 -12.90 -9.49 -26.43
N VAL A 499 -11.60 -9.40 -26.72
CA VAL A 499 -11.02 -9.69 -28.04
C VAL A 499 -10.03 -10.84 -27.94
N MET A 500 -10.21 -11.88 -28.75
CA MET A 500 -9.21 -12.95 -28.88
C MET A 500 -8.08 -12.48 -29.79
N LEU A 501 -6.83 -12.58 -29.33
CA LEU A 501 -5.66 -12.23 -30.12
C LEU A 501 -5.21 -13.43 -30.98
N THR A 502 -4.76 -13.15 -32.19
CA THR A 502 -4.20 -14.17 -33.09
C THR A 502 -2.75 -14.47 -32.68
N SER A 503 -2.45 -15.75 -32.44
CA SER A 503 -1.09 -16.24 -32.14
C SER A 503 -0.46 -16.97 -33.34
N GLU A 504 -0.85 -16.60 -34.56
CA GLU A 504 -0.43 -17.28 -35.81
C GLU A 504 1.09 -17.29 -36.02
N ASN A 505 1.79 -16.25 -35.55
CA ASN A 505 3.26 -16.18 -35.45
C ASN A 505 3.68 -16.22 -33.97
N SER A 506 3.64 -17.39 -33.33
CA SER A 506 3.87 -17.52 -31.89
C SER A 506 5.17 -16.88 -31.40
N ASP A 507 6.27 -17.02 -32.14
CA ASP A 507 7.58 -16.54 -31.69
C ASP A 507 7.67 -15.01 -31.69
N GLU A 508 7.17 -14.36 -32.75
CA GLU A 508 7.08 -12.91 -32.87
C GLU A 508 6.10 -12.35 -31.82
N PHE A 509 4.94 -13.01 -31.66
CA PHE A 509 3.96 -12.66 -30.64
C PHE A 509 4.54 -12.67 -29.23
N TYR A 510 5.25 -13.74 -28.84
CA TYR A 510 5.86 -13.83 -27.50
C TYR A 510 7.05 -12.89 -27.33
N GLN A 511 7.76 -12.57 -28.41
CA GLN A 511 8.80 -11.54 -28.39
C GLN A 511 8.19 -10.16 -28.14
N ASP A 512 7.12 -9.80 -28.85
CA ASP A 512 6.41 -8.54 -28.66
C ASP A 512 5.74 -8.46 -27.29
N LEU A 513 5.10 -9.56 -26.84
CA LEU A 513 4.51 -9.67 -25.51
C LEU A 513 5.55 -9.38 -24.43
N HIS A 514 6.73 -9.98 -24.55
CA HIS A 514 7.82 -9.72 -23.63
C HIS A 514 8.33 -8.28 -23.72
N GLN A 515 8.64 -7.79 -24.92
CA GLN A 515 9.27 -6.49 -25.12
C GLN A 515 8.34 -5.31 -24.80
N MET A 516 7.04 -5.43 -25.07
CA MET A 516 6.07 -4.36 -24.93
C MET A 516 5.26 -4.45 -23.64
N VAL A 517 4.93 -5.66 -23.17
CA VAL A 517 4.03 -5.85 -22.02
C VAL A 517 4.81 -6.29 -20.78
N ASP A 518 5.56 -7.38 -20.83
CA ASP A 518 6.23 -7.90 -19.62
C ASP A 518 7.37 -7.00 -19.12
N ARG A 519 8.00 -6.24 -20.02
CA ARG A 519 8.96 -5.19 -19.66
C ARG A 519 8.33 -3.85 -19.30
N SER A 520 7.00 -3.72 -19.37
CA SER A 520 6.32 -2.51 -18.92
C SER A 520 6.20 -2.51 -17.40
N PRO A 521 6.61 -1.43 -16.73
CA PRO A 521 6.61 -1.37 -15.28
C PRO A 521 5.18 -1.30 -14.75
N THR A 522 4.85 -2.18 -13.80
CA THR A 522 3.57 -2.18 -13.08
C THR A 522 3.63 -1.36 -11.78
N LYS A 523 4.84 -0.94 -11.40
CA LYS A 523 5.17 -0.13 -10.23
C LYS A 523 6.04 1.05 -10.62
N LEU A 524 6.15 2.04 -9.75
CA LEU A 524 7.10 3.14 -9.92
C LEU A 524 8.53 2.62 -9.73
N LEU A 525 9.33 2.66 -10.78
CA LEU A 525 10.72 2.22 -10.73
C LEU A 525 11.64 3.34 -10.23
N GLN A 526 12.54 3.00 -9.32
CA GLN A 526 13.59 3.90 -8.83
C GLN A 526 14.95 3.20 -8.86
N SER A 527 15.99 3.97 -9.16
CA SER A 527 17.37 3.51 -9.11
C SER A 527 18.18 4.45 -8.23
N VAL A 528 18.87 3.88 -7.25
CA VAL A 528 19.64 4.65 -6.27
C VAL A 528 21.10 4.23 -6.35
N CYS A 529 21.98 5.18 -6.66
CA CYS A 529 23.43 4.96 -6.63
C CYS A 529 23.99 5.36 -5.26
N ILE A 530 24.67 4.44 -4.60
CA ILE A 530 25.27 4.62 -3.29
C ILE A 530 26.79 4.72 -3.45
N PHE A 531 27.36 5.81 -2.91
CA PHE A 531 28.80 6.02 -2.89
C PHE A 531 29.29 6.05 -1.45
N TYR A 532 30.26 5.19 -1.14
CA TYR A 532 30.97 5.22 0.13
C TYR A 532 32.28 6.00 -0.04
N VAL A 533 32.44 7.11 0.69
CA VAL A 533 33.63 7.97 0.64
C VAL A 533 34.30 7.98 2.01
N ARG A 534 35.51 7.43 2.11
CA ARG A 534 36.32 7.47 3.34
C ARG A 534 36.92 8.85 3.55
N THR A 535 37.29 9.13 4.80
CA THR A 535 38.06 10.32 5.16
C THR A 535 39.29 10.47 4.26
N ASN A 536 39.50 11.68 3.74
CA ASN A 536 40.60 12.06 2.85
C ASN A 536 40.57 11.47 1.42
N GLN A 537 39.59 10.63 1.06
CA GLN A 537 39.43 10.23 -0.34
C GLN A 537 39.00 11.42 -1.19
N ARG A 538 39.70 11.63 -2.31
CA ARG A 538 39.43 12.71 -3.27
C ARG A 538 39.45 12.25 -4.73
N ASN A 539 39.88 11.02 -4.99
CA ASN A 539 39.97 10.45 -6.32
C ASN A 539 38.76 9.53 -6.60
N VAL A 540 38.17 9.65 -7.79
CA VAL A 540 37.03 8.84 -8.23
C VAL A 540 37.36 7.34 -8.19
N SER A 541 38.53 6.92 -8.68
CA SER A 541 38.94 5.50 -8.67
C SER A 541 38.98 4.92 -7.25
N GLU A 542 39.51 5.67 -6.28
CA GLU A 542 39.57 5.25 -4.88
C GLU A 542 38.18 5.11 -4.24
N ILE A 543 37.22 5.94 -4.67
CA ILE A 543 35.83 5.88 -4.20
C ILE A 543 35.13 4.66 -4.80
N LEU A 544 35.29 4.42 -6.11
CA LEU A 544 34.67 3.28 -6.80
C LEU A 544 35.24 1.92 -6.37
N GLU A 545 36.51 1.86 -5.94
CA GLU A 545 37.10 0.62 -5.39
C GLU A 545 36.39 0.16 -4.10
N ASN A 546 35.78 1.08 -3.35
CA ASN A 546 35.06 0.75 -2.13
C ASN A 546 33.83 -0.14 -2.38
N ALA A 547 33.24 -0.08 -3.59
CA ALA A 547 32.11 -0.93 -3.97
C ALA A 547 32.48 -2.40 -4.20
N VAL A 548 33.75 -2.67 -4.53
CA VAL A 548 34.24 -4.03 -4.81
C VAL A 548 34.69 -4.72 -3.53
N ASN A 549 35.19 -3.96 -2.55
CA ASN A 549 35.75 -4.47 -1.30
C ASN A 549 34.93 -3.97 -0.10
N LEU A 550 33.73 -4.51 0.09
CA LEU A 550 32.87 -4.17 1.23
C LEU A 550 33.57 -4.37 2.58
N GLU A 551 34.48 -5.33 2.70
CA GLU A 551 35.31 -5.56 3.90
C GLU A 551 36.15 -4.35 4.33
N LYS A 552 36.52 -3.48 3.38
CA LYS A 552 37.29 -2.26 3.69
C LYS A 552 36.36 -1.13 4.19
N THR A 553 35.04 -1.26 4.06
CA THR A 553 34.06 -0.25 4.50
C THR A 553 33.76 -0.40 6.00
N CYS A 554 33.14 0.60 6.61
CA CYS A 554 32.84 0.54 8.05
C CYS A 554 31.62 -0.36 8.33
N PRO A 555 31.56 -1.03 9.50
CA PRO A 555 30.46 -1.92 9.85
C PRO A 555 29.08 -1.25 9.81
N GLU A 556 28.99 0.03 10.18
CA GLU A 556 27.75 0.81 10.18
C GLU A 556 27.19 1.00 8.76
N PHE A 557 28.08 1.13 7.77
CA PHE A 557 27.68 1.23 6.37
C PHE A 557 27.16 -0.11 5.85
N CYS A 558 27.84 -1.22 6.19
CA CYS A 558 27.36 -2.56 5.85
C CYS A 558 26.00 -2.87 6.49
N GLN A 559 25.79 -2.45 7.75
CA GLN A 559 24.51 -2.59 8.42
C GLN A 559 23.42 -1.80 7.67
N MET A 560 23.67 -0.53 7.35
CA MET A 560 22.74 0.27 6.55
C MET A 560 22.38 -0.42 5.23
N LEU A 561 23.37 -0.94 4.49
CA LEU A 561 23.11 -1.67 3.24
C LEU A 561 22.22 -2.90 3.44
N SER A 562 22.43 -3.65 4.53
CA SER A 562 21.61 -4.84 4.83
C SER A 562 20.15 -4.52 5.16
N GLU A 563 19.86 -3.28 5.55
CA GLU A 563 18.50 -2.80 5.83
C GLU A 563 17.78 -2.25 4.58
N LEU A 564 18.49 -2.05 3.46
CA LEU A 564 17.91 -1.46 2.24
C LEU A 564 17.16 -2.45 1.34
N GLY A 565 17.51 -3.74 1.37
CA GLY A 565 16.87 -4.73 0.49
C GLY A 565 17.56 -6.08 0.41
N GLU A 566 17.02 -6.97 -0.42
CA GLU A 566 17.55 -8.30 -0.69
C GLU A 566 18.66 -8.20 -1.76
N VAL A 567 19.79 -8.89 -1.55
CA VAL A 567 20.83 -8.98 -2.56
C VAL A 567 20.37 -9.95 -3.65
N VAL A 568 20.25 -9.46 -4.88
CA VAL A 568 19.80 -10.26 -6.04
C VAL A 568 20.84 -10.25 -7.15
N GLU A 569 20.93 -11.35 -7.87
CA GLU A 569 21.78 -11.47 -9.06
C GLU A 569 21.07 -10.85 -10.27
N VAL A 570 21.75 -9.92 -10.95
CA VAL A 570 21.16 -9.10 -12.01
C VAL A 570 20.70 -9.92 -13.22
N ASN A 571 21.41 -10.99 -13.58
CA ASN A 571 21.12 -11.78 -14.78
C ASN A 571 19.94 -12.74 -14.64
N SER A 572 19.56 -13.07 -13.40
CA SER A 572 18.51 -14.06 -13.11
C SER A 572 17.27 -13.44 -12.46
N HIS A 573 17.35 -12.18 -12.04
CA HIS A 573 16.27 -11.50 -11.34
C HIS A 573 15.16 -11.04 -12.32
N PRO A 574 13.89 -11.42 -12.08
CA PRO A 574 12.79 -11.14 -12.99
C PRO A 574 12.24 -9.71 -12.90
N HIS A 575 12.79 -8.85 -12.03
CA HIS A 575 12.28 -7.50 -11.87
C HIS A 575 13.33 -6.40 -12.15
N TRP A 576 13.13 -5.20 -11.60
CA TRP A 576 13.97 -4.04 -11.81
C TRP A 576 15.36 -4.20 -11.17
N THR A 577 16.38 -4.16 -12.01
CA THR A 577 17.79 -4.31 -11.59
C THR A 577 18.58 -3.00 -11.65
N GLY A 578 17.89 -1.86 -11.84
CA GLY A 578 18.52 -0.54 -11.95
C GLY A 578 18.88 -0.13 -13.38
N ASN A 579 18.67 -1.01 -14.37
CA ASN A 579 18.93 -0.75 -15.78
C ASN A 579 17.93 -1.49 -16.67
N TRP A 580 17.34 -0.78 -17.65
CA TRP A 580 16.41 -1.38 -18.61
C TRP A 580 17.01 -2.54 -19.41
N ALA A 581 18.31 -2.55 -19.66
CA ALA A 581 18.99 -3.60 -20.41
C ALA A 581 19.00 -4.95 -19.68
N THR A 582 18.98 -4.92 -18.34
CA THR A 582 19.08 -6.10 -17.48
C THR A 582 17.81 -6.38 -16.70
N ALA A 583 16.87 -5.43 -16.64
CA ALA A 583 15.61 -5.59 -15.93
C ALA A 583 14.63 -6.51 -16.68
N PHE A 584 13.78 -7.19 -15.92
CA PHE A 584 12.69 -8.03 -16.43
C PHE A 584 13.13 -9.19 -17.33
N SER A 585 14.41 -9.59 -17.29
CA SER A 585 14.92 -10.69 -18.10
C SER A 585 14.99 -11.97 -17.27
N SER A 586 13.92 -12.75 -17.28
CA SER A 586 13.89 -14.10 -16.68
C SER A 586 14.59 -15.17 -17.55
N ALA A 587 15.12 -14.78 -18.72
CA ALA A 587 15.73 -15.69 -19.70
C ALA A 587 17.02 -16.38 -19.21
N GLY A 588 17.55 -15.97 -18.06
CA GLY A 588 18.81 -16.41 -17.49
C GLY A 588 18.75 -17.53 -16.43
N LYS A 589 17.63 -18.27 -16.25
CA LYS A 589 17.65 -19.50 -15.41
C LYS A 589 18.40 -20.66 -16.11
N GLN A 590 19.64 -20.42 -16.57
CA GLN A 590 20.57 -21.49 -16.92
C GLN A 590 21.60 -21.63 -15.80
N THR A 591 21.80 -22.89 -15.37
CA THR A 591 22.86 -23.39 -14.46
C THR A 591 22.82 -22.94 -12.99
N ARG A 592 21.96 -23.59 -12.19
CA ARG A 592 22.27 -23.85 -10.76
C ARG A 592 23.34 -24.95 -10.68
N ASP A 593 24.59 -24.61 -10.98
CA ASP A 593 25.75 -25.47 -10.66
C ASP A 593 27.04 -24.63 -10.62
N SER A 594 27.28 -23.95 -9.50
CA SER A 594 28.63 -23.75 -8.94
C SER A 594 28.53 -23.06 -7.59
N LYS A 595 28.64 -23.84 -6.51
CA LYS A 595 29.02 -23.33 -5.19
C LYS A 595 30.52 -23.03 -5.22
N GLU A 596 30.91 -21.89 -5.77
CA GLU A 596 32.24 -21.32 -5.58
C GLU A 596 32.10 -19.93 -4.97
N ASN A 597 33.07 -19.52 -4.14
CA ASN A 597 33.08 -18.24 -3.42
C ASN A 597 33.02 -17.06 -4.39
N TYR A 598 31.83 -16.61 -4.78
CA TYR A 598 31.65 -15.40 -5.56
C TYR A 598 31.65 -14.20 -4.60
N ASN A 599 32.67 -13.35 -4.72
CA ASN A 599 32.62 -12.00 -4.16
C ASN A 599 31.37 -11.30 -4.69
N CYS A 600 30.35 -11.15 -3.85
CA CYS A 600 29.15 -10.41 -4.18
C CYS A 600 29.51 -8.92 -4.32
N VAL A 601 29.40 -8.39 -5.54
CA VAL A 601 29.64 -6.98 -5.84
C VAL A 601 28.34 -6.35 -6.31
N ILE A 602 27.86 -5.38 -5.55
CA ILE A 602 26.55 -4.74 -5.68
C ILE A 602 26.65 -3.59 -6.71
N ASP A 603 27.23 -3.79 -7.89
CA ASP A 603 27.49 -2.71 -8.85
C ASP A 603 26.44 -2.55 -9.96
N GLY A 604 25.33 -3.29 -9.87
CA GLY A 604 24.29 -3.31 -10.91
C GLY A 604 24.71 -4.07 -12.18
N LEU A 605 25.90 -4.69 -12.19
CA LEU A 605 26.33 -5.60 -13.26
C LEU A 605 26.23 -7.05 -12.80
N SER A 606 26.77 -7.37 -11.61
CA SER A 606 26.65 -8.71 -11.03
C SER A 606 25.45 -8.82 -10.08
N HIS A 607 25.39 -7.92 -9.10
CA HIS A 607 24.33 -7.91 -8.10
C HIS A 607 23.80 -6.50 -7.90
N CYS A 608 22.57 -6.39 -7.43
CA CYS A 608 22.01 -5.17 -6.88
C CYS A 608 21.27 -5.51 -5.57
N LEU A 609 21.05 -4.51 -4.73
CA LEU A 609 20.11 -4.62 -3.62
C LEU A 609 18.74 -4.24 -4.15
N TRP A 610 17.77 -5.12 -3.98
CA TRP A 610 16.42 -4.95 -4.50
C TRP A 610 15.40 -4.88 -3.36
N TRP A 611 14.49 -3.92 -3.47
CA TRP A 611 13.38 -3.75 -2.55
C TRP A 611 12.14 -3.35 -3.30
N THR A 612 10.98 -3.83 -2.86
CA THR A 612 9.70 -3.45 -3.45
C THR A 612 8.59 -3.45 -2.40
N ASP A 613 7.59 -2.62 -2.61
CA ASP A 613 6.28 -2.71 -1.99
C ASP A 613 5.18 -2.80 -3.07
N SER A 614 3.93 -2.49 -2.75
CA SER A 614 2.84 -2.52 -3.73
C SER A 614 2.87 -1.36 -4.74
N GLN A 615 3.67 -0.32 -4.52
CA GLN A 615 3.69 0.91 -5.32
C GLN A 615 5.02 1.17 -6.03
N VAL A 616 6.13 0.85 -5.37
CA VAL A 616 7.48 1.23 -5.76
C VAL A 616 8.36 -0.01 -5.82
N GLU A 617 9.30 0.06 -6.74
CA GLU A 617 10.35 -0.91 -6.88
C GLU A 617 11.69 -0.18 -7.00
N VAL A 618 12.63 -0.51 -6.11
CA VAL A 618 13.89 0.20 -5.97
C VAL A 618 15.05 -0.76 -6.15
N ALA A 619 15.96 -0.39 -7.04
CA ALA A 619 17.25 -1.05 -7.17
C ALA A 619 18.36 -0.12 -6.64
N TYR A 620 19.04 -0.56 -5.58
CA TYR A 620 20.22 0.11 -5.06
C TYR A 620 21.49 -0.52 -5.63
N THR A 621 22.38 0.34 -6.12
CA THR A 621 23.65 -0.06 -6.72
C THR A 621 24.79 0.77 -6.14
N MET A 622 25.97 0.17 -6.05
CA MET A 622 27.24 0.76 -5.70
C MET A 622 28.14 0.74 -6.93
N PRO A 623 28.15 1.83 -7.73
CA PRO A 623 28.95 1.87 -8.95
C PRO A 623 30.42 1.51 -8.70
N SER A 624 30.97 0.66 -9.56
CA SER A 624 32.37 0.22 -9.52
C SER A 624 33.13 0.70 -10.76
N GLU A 625 34.46 0.55 -10.79
CA GLU A 625 35.23 0.83 -12.02
C GLU A 625 34.80 -0.03 -13.22
N ARG A 626 34.18 -1.19 -12.97
CA ARG A 626 33.66 -2.07 -14.03
C ARG A 626 32.55 -1.38 -14.82
N CYS A 627 31.71 -0.59 -14.14
CA CYS A 627 30.65 0.20 -14.75
C CYS A 627 31.19 1.26 -15.72
N VAL A 628 32.38 1.82 -15.43
CA VAL A 628 33.04 2.83 -16.27
C VAL A 628 33.65 2.18 -17.53
N LYS A 629 34.22 0.98 -17.40
CA LYS A 629 34.89 0.25 -18.49
C LYS A 629 33.92 -0.36 -19.50
N SER A 630 32.69 -0.66 -19.11
CA SER A 630 31.63 -1.18 -20.00
C SER A 630 31.06 -0.16 -21.00
N GLY A 631 31.57 1.08 -21.03
CA GLY A 631 31.16 2.11 -21.97
C GLY A 631 29.81 2.75 -21.60
N GLY A 632 29.55 3.96 -22.12
CA GLY A 632 28.40 4.82 -21.79
C GLY A 632 26.99 4.26 -22.06
N GLY A 633 26.85 2.97 -22.37
CA GLY A 633 25.58 2.23 -22.46
C GLY A 633 25.22 1.44 -21.19
N ALA A 634 26.09 1.42 -20.17
CA ALA A 634 25.86 0.64 -18.94
C ALA A 634 24.74 1.18 -18.02
N TYR A 635 24.18 2.34 -18.33
CA TYR A 635 23.05 2.95 -17.63
C TYR A 635 22.02 3.45 -18.65
N HIS A 636 21.29 2.53 -19.30
CA HIS A 636 20.08 2.91 -20.02
C HIS A 636 18.99 3.18 -18.99
N VAL A 637 18.92 4.43 -18.53
CA VAL A 637 17.88 4.90 -17.59
C VAL A 637 16.58 5.22 -18.34
N THR A 638 16.66 5.44 -19.66
CA THR A 638 15.51 5.69 -20.52
C THR A 638 14.94 4.39 -21.08
N PRO A 639 13.62 4.19 -21.08
CA PRO A 639 13.01 3.03 -21.72
C PRO A 639 13.38 2.99 -23.20
N PRO A 640 13.56 1.79 -23.81
CA PRO A 640 13.76 1.69 -25.24
C PRO A 640 12.60 2.37 -25.97
N THR A 641 12.90 3.33 -26.86
CA THR A 641 11.89 4.01 -27.66
C THR A 641 11.39 3.04 -28.73
N ILE A 642 10.23 2.42 -28.49
CA ILE A 642 9.52 1.68 -29.53
C ILE A 642 8.72 2.71 -30.33
N VAL A 643 9.16 2.96 -31.57
CA VAL A 643 8.45 3.82 -32.52
C VAL A 643 7.29 3.01 -33.10
N CYS A 644 6.12 3.10 -32.49
CA CYS A 644 4.89 2.65 -33.13
C CYS A 644 4.31 3.81 -33.96
N SER A 645 4.31 3.69 -35.28
CA SER A 645 3.56 4.59 -36.16
C SER A 645 2.08 4.24 -36.07
N PHE A 646 1.32 4.96 -35.24
CA PHE A 646 -0.14 4.89 -35.23
C PHE A 646 -0.72 6.08 -36.00
N ASP A 647 -1.45 5.80 -37.07
CA ASP A 647 -2.31 6.79 -37.74
C ASP A 647 -3.37 7.26 -36.75
N SER A 648 -3.34 8.56 -36.46
CA SER A 648 -4.16 9.20 -35.44
C SER A 648 -5.53 9.58 -35.99
N SER A 649 -6.58 8.83 -35.63
CA SER A 649 -7.94 9.37 -35.61
C SER A 649 -8.88 8.53 -34.75
N ALA A 650 -9.40 9.18 -33.69
CA ALA A 650 -10.65 8.91 -32.95
C ALA A 650 -10.44 8.68 -31.45
N GLU A 651 -10.75 9.72 -30.67
CA GLU A 651 -11.05 9.66 -29.25
C GLU A 651 -12.37 8.90 -29.02
N ASN A 652 -12.42 7.99 -28.04
CA ASN A 652 -13.53 7.85 -27.09
C ASN A 652 -13.23 6.78 -26.02
N GLU A 653 -13.42 7.15 -24.76
CA GLU A 653 -13.31 6.29 -23.56
C GLU A 653 -14.58 5.45 -23.36
N HIS A 654 -14.49 4.18 -22.91
CA HIS A 654 -15.48 3.54 -22.02
C HIS A 654 -14.98 2.26 -21.28
N ASN A 655 -14.99 2.37 -19.93
CA ASN A 655 -15.22 1.49 -18.77
C ASN A 655 -15.26 -0.08 -18.73
N PHE A 656 -14.78 -0.57 -17.57
CA PHE A 656 -15.27 -1.60 -16.61
C PHE A 656 -14.49 -2.92 -16.46
N GLN A 657 -14.77 -3.76 -15.43
CA GLN A 657 -13.91 -4.75 -14.73
C GLN A 657 -14.21 -6.29 -14.86
N SER A 658 -13.32 -7.19 -14.37
CA SER A 658 -13.63 -8.54 -13.80
C SER A 658 -12.47 -9.13 -12.92
N LYS A 659 -12.73 -10.24 -12.20
CA LYS A 659 -12.57 -10.38 -10.73
C LYS A 659 -12.58 -11.91 -10.37
N LYS A 660 -11.84 -12.48 -9.37
CA LYS A 660 -12.35 -13.47 -8.33
C LYS A 660 -11.44 -13.99 -7.16
N LEU A 661 -11.51 -13.37 -5.96
CA LEU A 661 -11.67 -14.05 -4.65
C LEU A 661 -12.69 -13.23 -3.82
N GLN A 662 -13.93 -13.73 -3.71
CA GLN A 662 -15.15 -12.92 -3.79
C GLN A 662 -16.40 -13.47 -3.04
N ARG A 663 -16.42 -13.64 -1.71
CA ARG A 663 -17.74 -14.02 -1.09
C ARG A 663 -18.26 -13.17 0.06
N LYS A 664 -17.42 -12.54 0.89
CA LYS A 664 -17.92 -11.63 1.95
C LYS A 664 -17.72 -10.14 1.60
N LEU A 665 -16.55 -9.75 1.12
CA LEU A 665 -16.32 -8.43 0.49
C LEU A 665 -17.25 -8.21 -0.73
N PHE A 666 -17.57 -9.30 -1.44
CA PHE A 666 -18.39 -9.27 -2.65
C PHE A 666 -19.87 -9.02 -2.41
N LEU A 667 -20.42 -9.33 -1.24
CA LEU A 667 -21.84 -9.09 -0.95
C LEU A 667 -22.11 -7.61 -0.68
N ARG A 668 -21.12 -6.88 -0.12
CA ARG A 668 -21.20 -5.43 0.11
C ARG A 668 -20.75 -4.61 -1.11
N ILE A 669 -19.81 -5.11 -1.93
CA ILE A 669 -19.37 -4.45 -3.18
C ILE A 669 -20.24 -4.83 -4.41
N ARG A 670 -21.06 -5.90 -4.36
CA ARG A 670 -21.99 -6.24 -5.47
C ARG A 670 -23.13 -5.23 -5.66
N SER A 671 -23.48 -4.43 -4.66
CA SER A 671 -24.41 -3.31 -4.86
C SER A 671 -23.81 -2.19 -5.71
N PHE A 672 -22.49 -2.16 -5.88
CA PHE A 672 -21.75 -1.07 -6.53
C PHE A 672 -21.37 -1.34 -7.99
N GLN A 673 -21.67 -2.53 -8.51
CA GLN A 673 -21.35 -2.95 -9.89
C GLN A 673 -22.56 -3.51 -10.65
N LYS A 674 -23.76 -3.16 -10.17
CA LYS A 674 -25.05 -3.39 -10.84
C LYS A 674 -25.80 -2.09 -11.04
#